data_AF-A0AAV2Z8T1-F1
#
_entry.id   AF-A0AAV2Z8T1-F1
#
_cell.length_a   1.000
_cell.length_b   1.000
_cell.length_c   1.000
_cell.angle_alpha   90.00
_cell.angle_beta   90.00
_cell.angle_gamma   90.00
#
_symmetry.space_group_name_H-M   'P 1'
#
loop_
_entity.id
_entity.type
_entity.pdbx_description
1 polymer ?
#
loop_
_entity_poly.entity_id
_entity_poly.type
_entity_poly.pdbx_seq_one_letter_code
_entity_poly.pdbx_strand_id
1 'polypeptide(L)'
;RLEAERRPRRLHWQSLHVSPARPPASASASAPDSPFVPSTMRPATFYMRVGALAAMLLVAAYAGNGRSNGMENALRGGAWTFHADNEQEPCPNDRKDCQFATSPHAGVFESTDMEAANATTKATLKVSRKVIRHLDPLSVTFDLRKGAPTSKDWIGVFCVDDPNVPIPDEQYMDWQWTNGKASGTVDFGKMTNMRCLWQFRFFTQVDGKYVKIADSDPVRFVHGKEEPLQVHVAATEDLTEMRVMWTSAEVSNPVVWYGPDPDFLVFMAEGSGTTYKASDMCHAPATQVAAQRYRDPGIMYNAVMSGLVPGETYYYRVGDLDGVTSEVFKARMPPAPGLQDDVASFFVYGDLGDWNIKPSGPAPPGRTGTTIDLIRQDMDEPGANYVAIMHDGDISYALGRTYLWDQFGAMIQPIATEIPYMVGIGNHEYCHTSGGDKDPSGAPGNGFHPPDGNFGVDSGGECGVPFNKRFIMPNNGNQVFWWSVEMGLVHHTVISSEHDFTPGSPMFKWLERDLRRVDRDITPWIFLHLHRPMYCSEDYASDYRVSLMIRKNLEPLLGKYRVDAVFSGHYHAFERTCPVYKEECRSIKLDNGLEQAQAPVHFMVGSGGADVDNTGYYNVTWRAAAMMEYGYGRVHVHNATHAQLEFKRNRDKSIADSSWLISDHDWSWMPGTAMASTDMASSSPLGAVDDNWCAAAGTLLLPEVKIKASANSKQVEKRLKYLWSAAHAMLPANAAMAHQLMLRFMAFVKESRVELPADVLDYICARCAALLVPGVSAAVRVVAQADNARLKRKIKQKRKQRSVDNAKPAPEALRNALRVTCSRCQHGNVYAAASVVHKPRAGKRVRAAAAADAPEPKRSKTGDQATGASSAATPSAAAPAAASAKTTAVPSKLSPAAKAAPVAPVVQSMFAPPPSPPRKLLDGPKRKKKKKPDAAQAAVKSSLNSFLSSLRPGNK
;
A
#
# COMPACT_ATOMS: atom_id res chain seq x y z
N ARG A 1 25.55 11.57 63.91
CA ARG A 1 24.41 11.18 64.76
C ARG A 1 23.77 9.99 64.06
N LEU A 2 24.30 8.78 64.29
CA LEU A 2 23.97 7.87 65.41
C LEU A 2 22.62 7.18 65.09
N GLU A 3 22.59 5.93 64.61
CA GLU A 3 22.84 4.64 65.31
C GLU A 3 21.55 4.05 65.94
N ALA A 4 21.28 2.74 65.96
CA ALA A 4 22.05 1.56 65.49
C ALA A 4 21.14 0.35 65.16
N GLU A 5 21.68 -0.61 64.37
CA GLU A 5 21.55 -2.10 64.42
C GLU A 5 20.17 -2.81 64.62
N ARG A 6 19.91 -4.01 64.06
CA ARG A 6 20.75 -5.24 64.05
C ARG A 6 20.57 -6.15 62.82
N ARG A 7 21.61 -6.95 62.54
CA ARG A 7 21.61 -8.22 61.77
C ARG A 7 21.89 -9.39 62.77
N PRO A 8 22.31 -10.64 62.41
CA PRO A 8 22.31 -11.38 61.13
C PRO A 8 21.78 -12.85 61.24
N ARG A 9 21.68 -13.58 60.10
CA ARG A 9 22.52 -14.78 59.76
C ARG A 9 22.09 -15.48 58.45
N ARG A 10 22.97 -16.36 57.93
CA ARG A 10 22.81 -17.21 56.73
C ARG A 10 22.68 -18.69 57.13
N LEU A 11 22.19 -19.54 56.21
CA LEU A 11 22.58 -20.93 55.81
C LEU A 11 21.39 -21.49 54.96
N HIS A 12 21.52 -22.15 53.80
CA HIS A 12 22.13 -23.47 53.46
C HIS A 12 21.47 -24.66 54.21
N TRP A 13 21.15 -25.84 53.63
CA TRP A 13 21.44 -26.50 52.32
C TRP A 13 20.34 -27.57 51.98
N GLN A 14 20.36 -28.12 50.74
CA GLN A 14 19.99 -29.51 50.30
C GLN A 14 18.66 -30.24 50.66
N SER A 15 17.80 -30.41 49.63
CA SER A 15 17.38 -31.68 48.95
C SER A 15 16.79 -32.95 49.64
N LEU A 16 15.74 -33.49 48.96
CA LEU A 16 15.39 -34.91 48.64
C LEU A 16 14.45 -35.78 49.53
N HIS A 17 13.68 -36.63 48.82
CA HIS A 17 12.87 -37.83 49.24
C HIS A 17 11.57 -37.57 50.08
N VAL A 18 10.48 -38.37 50.02
CA VAL A 18 10.07 -39.56 49.19
C VAL A 18 8.51 -39.70 49.13
N SER A 19 7.97 -40.58 48.27
CA SER A 19 6.52 -40.89 48.05
C SER A 19 5.78 -41.57 49.23
N PRO A 20 4.41 -41.65 49.21
CA PRO A 20 3.73 -42.95 48.97
C PRO A 20 2.36 -42.84 48.21
N ALA A 21 1.50 -43.88 48.21
CA ALA A 21 0.27 -43.97 47.37
C ALA A 21 -0.92 -44.82 47.93
N ARG A 22 -2.15 -44.55 47.44
CA ARG A 22 -3.43 -45.35 47.51
C ARG A 22 -4.05 -45.62 48.92
N PRO A 23 -5.26 -46.23 49.08
CA PRO A 23 -6.42 -46.56 48.18
C PRO A 23 -7.76 -45.90 48.73
N PRO A 24 -9.02 -46.43 48.67
CA PRO A 24 -9.73 -47.47 47.87
C PRO A 24 -11.06 -46.96 47.20
N ALA A 25 -12.10 -47.80 47.01
CA ALA A 25 -13.33 -47.55 46.20
C ALA A 25 -14.67 -48.11 46.78
N SER A 26 -15.83 -47.81 46.14
CA SER A 26 -17.18 -48.39 46.42
C SER A 26 -18.15 -48.28 45.19
N ALA A 27 -19.37 -48.87 45.24
CA ALA A 27 -20.32 -48.97 44.10
C ALA A 27 -21.81 -49.24 44.46
N SER A 28 -22.73 -49.05 43.47
CA SER A 28 -24.17 -49.45 43.42
C SER A 28 -25.19 -48.62 44.27
N ALA A 29 -26.52 -48.58 44.06
CA ALA A 29 -27.44 -49.34 43.17
C ALA A 29 -28.79 -48.63 42.83
N SER A 30 -29.55 -49.19 41.85
CA SER A 30 -31.04 -49.18 41.65
C SER A 30 -31.84 -47.92 41.22
N ALA A 31 -32.99 -48.18 40.53
CA ALA A 31 -34.03 -47.24 40.02
C ALA A 31 -35.38 -47.46 40.78
N PRO A 32 -36.65 -47.18 40.31
CA PRO A 32 -37.25 -47.04 38.95
C PRO A 32 -38.28 -45.83 38.85
N ASP A 33 -39.36 -45.72 38.04
CA ASP A 33 -39.97 -46.49 36.93
C ASP A 33 -40.96 -45.68 36.03
N SER A 34 -41.15 -46.13 34.77
CA SER A 34 -42.39 -46.13 33.95
C SER A 34 -43.10 -44.80 33.51
N PRO A 35 -44.07 -44.81 32.54
CA PRO A 35 -44.55 -45.93 31.70
C PRO A 35 -44.73 -45.68 30.16
N PHE A 36 -44.40 -46.72 29.38
CA PHE A 36 -45.10 -47.28 28.18
C PHE A 36 -45.14 -46.63 26.77
N VAL A 37 -45.15 -47.56 25.78
CA VAL A 37 -45.30 -47.42 24.31
C VAL A 37 -46.02 -48.70 23.78
N PRO A 38 -46.66 -48.71 22.59
CA PRO A 38 -46.25 -49.63 21.48
C PRO A 38 -46.38 -48.96 20.07
N SER A 39 -45.50 -49.14 19.05
CA SER A 39 -44.95 -50.32 18.35
C SER A 39 -45.97 -51.05 17.44
N THR A 40 -45.69 -51.53 16.21
CA THR A 40 -44.45 -51.68 15.38
C THR A 40 -44.57 -50.92 14.02
N MET A 41 -44.19 -51.27 12.76
CA MET A 41 -43.63 -52.46 12.05
C MET A 41 -42.95 -52.07 10.68
N ARG A 42 -42.77 -53.02 9.74
CA ARG A 42 -42.28 -52.95 8.32
C ARG A 42 -43.00 -54.07 7.50
N PRO A 43 -42.97 -54.22 6.13
CA PRO A 43 -41.97 -53.77 5.13
C PRO A 43 -42.48 -53.40 3.68
N ALA A 44 -41.55 -53.36 2.70
CA ALA A 44 -41.68 -53.77 1.27
C ALA A 44 -42.23 -52.84 0.14
N THR A 45 -41.30 -52.39 -0.76
CA THR A 45 -41.33 -52.36 -2.26
C THR A 45 -42.62 -52.01 -3.06
N PHE A 46 -42.65 -51.20 -4.15
CA PHE A 46 -41.99 -51.41 -5.47
C PHE A 46 -42.40 -50.32 -6.52
N TYR A 47 -41.47 -49.76 -7.33
CA TYR A 47 -41.65 -49.10 -8.68
C TYR A 47 -42.57 -47.84 -8.80
N MET A 48 -42.46 -46.89 -9.76
CA MET A 48 -41.56 -46.59 -10.92
C MET A 48 -40.99 -45.15 -10.76
N ARG A 49 -39.80 -44.75 -11.26
CA ARG A 49 -39.44 -44.31 -12.65
C ARG A 49 -40.56 -43.48 -13.34
N VAL A 50 -40.33 -42.31 -13.96
CA VAL A 50 -39.16 -41.79 -14.72
C VAL A 50 -38.93 -40.30 -14.41
N GLY A 51 -37.69 -39.81 -14.48
CA GLY A 51 -37.39 -38.36 -14.42
C GLY A 51 -35.92 -38.00 -14.18
N ALA A 52 -35.16 -38.86 -13.50
CA ALA A 52 -33.76 -38.62 -13.16
C ALA A 52 -32.78 -39.31 -14.14
N LEU A 53 -32.51 -38.66 -15.28
CA LEU A 53 -31.31 -38.97 -16.09
C LEU A 53 -30.74 -37.75 -16.84
N ALA A 54 -31.57 -36.76 -17.20
CA ALA A 54 -31.12 -35.54 -17.89
C ALA A 54 -30.42 -34.52 -16.96
N ALA A 55 -30.74 -34.51 -15.66
CA ALA A 55 -30.20 -33.53 -14.70
C ALA A 55 -28.78 -33.86 -14.18
N MET A 56 -28.35 -35.13 -14.22
CA MET A 56 -27.07 -35.55 -13.63
C MET A 56 -25.83 -35.28 -14.49
N LEU A 57 -25.99 -34.97 -15.78
CA LEU A 57 -24.86 -34.66 -16.68
C LEU A 57 -24.55 -33.16 -16.81
N LEU A 58 -25.36 -32.28 -16.21
CA LEU A 58 -25.17 -30.81 -16.27
C LEU A 58 -24.71 -30.17 -14.94
N VAL A 59 -24.82 -30.89 -13.82
CA VAL A 59 -24.35 -30.42 -12.50
C VAL A 59 -22.89 -30.82 -12.23
N ALA A 60 -22.42 -31.92 -12.82
CA ALA A 60 -21.06 -32.44 -12.63
C ALA A 60 -19.93 -31.52 -13.17
N ALA A 61 -20.27 -30.50 -13.97
CA ALA A 61 -19.33 -29.55 -14.56
C ALA A 61 -19.13 -28.25 -13.75
N TYR A 62 -19.94 -27.99 -12.72
CA TYR A 62 -19.93 -26.70 -11.99
C TYR A 62 -19.90 -26.81 -10.46
N ALA A 63 -19.96 -28.02 -9.89
CA ALA A 63 -19.94 -28.26 -8.44
C ALA A 63 -18.52 -28.49 -7.85
N GLY A 64 -17.47 -28.16 -8.59
CA GLY A 64 -16.07 -28.46 -8.24
C GLY A 64 -15.38 -27.43 -7.32
N ASN A 65 -16.07 -26.87 -6.32
CA ASN A 65 -15.50 -25.79 -5.49
C ASN A 65 -15.85 -25.93 -4.00
N GLY A 66 -15.30 -26.97 -3.36
CA GLY A 66 -15.41 -27.24 -1.92
C GLY A 66 -14.27 -26.65 -1.09
N ARG A 67 -14.08 -25.33 -1.11
CA ARG A 67 -13.13 -24.64 -0.20
C ARG A 67 -13.76 -24.49 1.20
N SER A 68 -13.28 -25.25 2.17
CA SER A 68 -13.44 -24.91 3.61
C SER A 68 -12.34 -25.50 4.49
N ASN A 69 -12.08 -26.81 4.40
CA ASN A 69 -11.17 -27.51 5.34
C ASN A 69 -9.82 -27.92 4.71
N GLY A 70 -9.56 -27.56 3.45
CA GLY A 70 -8.35 -27.95 2.72
C GLY A 70 -7.24 -26.88 2.64
N MET A 71 -7.50 -25.64 3.09
CA MET A 71 -6.61 -24.49 2.80
C MET A 71 -5.59 -24.15 3.90
N GLU A 72 -5.77 -24.58 5.15
CA GLU A 72 -4.73 -24.45 6.20
C GLU A 72 -3.43 -25.24 5.92
N ASN A 73 -3.47 -26.12 4.92
CA ASN A 73 -2.30 -26.81 4.35
C ASN A 73 -1.89 -26.26 2.97
N ALA A 74 -2.60 -25.25 2.44
CA ALA A 74 -2.37 -24.66 1.12
C ALA A 74 -1.44 -23.44 1.17
N LEU A 75 -1.45 -22.65 2.24
CA LEU A 75 -0.45 -21.59 2.48
C LEU A 75 0.68 -22.02 3.43
N ARG A 76 1.03 -23.32 3.44
CA ARG A 76 2.29 -23.83 4.02
C ARG A 76 3.30 -23.97 2.88
N GLY A 77 3.97 -22.86 2.53
CA GLY A 77 4.55 -22.63 1.19
C GLY A 77 6.08 -22.64 1.09
N GLY A 78 6.78 -23.28 2.01
CA GLY A 78 8.23 -23.46 1.95
C GLY A 78 8.64 -24.92 1.74
N ALA A 79 9.76 -25.12 1.05
CA ALA A 79 10.51 -26.39 0.99
C ALA A 79 11.18 -26.75 2.34
N TRP A 80 10.47 -26.52 3.46
CA TRP A 80 11.00 -26.43 4.83
C TRP A 80 9.98 -26.72 5.95
N THR A 81 8.67 -26.79 5.66
CA THR A 81 7.61 -26.83 6.70
C THR A 81 7.45 -28.21 7.36
N PHE A 82 8.54 -28.92 7.65
CA PHE A 82 8.58 -30.37 7.84
C PHE A 82 8.74 -30.83 9.28
N HIS A 83 9.16 -29.93 10.17
CA HIS A 83 9.38 -30.27 11.57
C HIS A 83 8.08 -30.20 12.41
N ALA A 84 6.92 -30.06 11.76
CA ALA A 84 5.60 -29.90 12.37
C ALA A 84 4.57 -30.95 11.88
N ASP A 85 3.54 -31.16 12.69
CA ASP A 85 2.25 -31.79 12.37
C ASP A 85 2.26 -33.27 11.93
N ASN A 86 2.90 -34.11 12.73
CA ASN A 86 2.24 -35.37 13.10
C ASN A 86 1.26 -35.09 14.25
N GLU A 87 -0.03 -35.38 14.08
CA GLU A 87 -1.02 -35.36 15.18
C GLU A 87 -0.73 -36.41 16.27
N GLN A 88 0.23 -37.31 16.02
CA GLN A 88 0.83 -38.20 17.01
C GLN A 88 2.08 -37.51 17.59
N GLU A 89 1.94 -36.89 18.77
CA GLU A 89 3.02 -36.23 19.52
C GLU A 89 4.29 -37.12 19.60
N PRO A 90 5.45 -36.69 19.07
CA PRO A 90 6.72 -37.37 19.31
C PRO A 90 7.27 -37.13 20.73
N CYS A 91 6.85 -36.04 21.36
CA CYS A 91 7.19 -35.63 22.73
C CYS A 91 5.90 -35.27 23.49
N PRO A 92 5.32 -36.17 24.31
CA PRO A 92 4.26 -35.79 25.23
C PRO A 92 4.78 -34.81 26.29
N ASN A 93 3.86 -34.16 27.00
CA ASN A 93 4.03 -32.88 27.71
C ASN A 93 5.03 -32.81 28.92
N ASP A 94 5.95 -33.76 29.09
CA ASP A 94 7.05 -33.69 30.08
C ASP A 94 8.31 -33.05 29.48
N ARG A 95 8.50 -31.74 29.72
CA ARG A 95 9.63 -30.96 29.19
C ARG A 95 10.88 -31.05 30.09
N LYS A 96 11.71 -32.08 29.90
CA LYS A 96 13.14 -32.03 30.29
C LYS A 96 14.11 -32.58 29.24
N ASP A 97 13.81 -33.74 28.65
CA ASP A 97 14.80 -34.49 27.88
C ASP A 97 14.61 -34.45 26.35
N CYS A 98 13.55 -33.81 25.83
CA CYS A 98 13.38 -33.57 24.39
C CYS A 98 14.35 -32.48 23.88
N GLN A 99 15.63 -32.86 23.73
CA GLN A 99 16.58 -32.13 22.88
C GLN A 99 16.07 -32.20 21.44
N PHE A 100 15.71 -31.06 20.86
CA PHE A 100 15.46 -30.96 19.42
C PHE A 100 16.68 -31.50 18.67
N ALA A 101 16.47 -32.45 17.77
CA ALA A 101 17.54 -33.23 17.18
C ALA A 101 18.63 -32.31 16.58
N THR A 102 19.87 -32.49 17.03
CA THR A 102 21.00 -31.70 16.58
C THR A 102 21.14 -31.81 15.07
N SER A 103 21.12 -30.66 14.38
CA SER A 103 21.23 -30.63 12.92
C SER A 103 22.50 -31.36 12.45
N PRO A 104 22.49 -32.03 11.29
CA PRO A 104 23.66 -32.76 10.76
C PRO A 104 24.98 -31.98 10.75
N HIS A 105 24.94 -30.64 10.69
CA HIS A 105 26.05 -29.71 10.96
C HIS A 105 26.91 -29.98 12.20
N ALA A 106 26.43 -30.75 13.19
CA ALA A 106 27.25 -31.17 14.33
C ALA A 106 28.24 -32.31 13.99
N GLY A 107 28.12 -32.92 12.81
CA GLY A 107 29.00 -33.97 12.30
C GLY A 107 30.03 -33.45 11.29
N VAL A 108 31.15 -34.17 11.15
CA VAL A 108 32.15 -33.90 10.11
C VAL A 108 31.68 -34.52 8.80
N PHE A 109 31.68 -33.74 7.72
CA PHE A 109 31.48 -34.23 6.35
C PHE A 109 32.82 -34.69 5.76
N GLU A 110 32.81 -35.78 4.98
CA GLU A 110 34.00 -36.28 4.26
C GLU A 110 33.87 -35.94 2.77
N SER A 111 34.69 -35.02 2.26
CA SER A 111 34.51 -34.38 0.94
C SER A 111 35.06 -35.17 -0.25
N THR A 112 35.30 -36.48 -0.12
CA THR A 112 35.98 -37.30 -1.13
C THR A 112 35.33 -38.67 -1.34
N ASP A 113 35.05 -38.94 -2.62
CA ASP A 113 34.86 -40.25 -3.25
C ASP A 113 33.76 -41.19 -2.73
N MET A 114 32.65 -41.16 -3.46
CA MET A 114 31.61 -42.20 -3.49
C MET A 114 32.18 -43.62 -3.71
N GLU A 115 33.39 -43.76 -4.29
CA GLU A 115 34.10 -45.05 -4.43
C GLU A 115 34.48 -45.69 -3.09
N ALA A 116 34.77 -44.91 -2.05
CA ALA A 116 35.06 -45.45 -0.72
C ALA A 116 33.81 -46.08 -0.06
N ALA A 117 32.65 -45.42 -0.20
CA ALA A 117 31.37 -45.91 0.34
C ALA A 117 30.78 -47.08 -0.49
N ASN A 118 31.04 -47.10 -1.81
CA ASN A 118 30.49 -48.06 -2.78
C ASN A 118 30.73 -49.54 -2.42
N ALA A 119 31.74 -49.85 -1.60
CA ALA A 119 32.04 -51.21 -1.18
C ALA A 119 30.94 -51.82 -0.29
N THR A 120 30.30 -51.03 0.56
CA THR A 120 29.42 -51.53 1.66
C THR A 120 28.03 -50.94 1.68
N THR A 121 27.82 -49.69 1.26
CA THR A 121 26.52 -49.00 1.36
C THR A 121 26.03 -48.54 0.00
N LYS A 122 24.73 -48.72 -0.29
CA LYS A 122 24.12 -48.27 -1.56
C LYS A 122 22.64 -47.98 -1.38
N ALA A 123 22.21 -46.79 -1.78
CA ALA A 123 20.80 -46.42 -1.81
C ALA A 123 20.32 -46.05 -3.21
N THR A 124 19.01 -45.84 -3.35
CA THR A 124 18.41 -45.07 -4.45
C THR A 124 17.44 -44.03 -3.89
N LEU A 125 17.38 -42.88 -4.55
CA LEU A 125 16.61 -41.71 -4.14
C LEU A 125 15.78 -41.20 -5.33
N LYS A 126 14.47 -41.07 -5.17
CA LYS A 126 13.54 -40.76 -6.27
C LYS A 126 12.52 -39.72 -5.86
N VAL A 127 12.60 -38.56 -6.50
CA VAL A 127 11.58 -37.49 -6.45
C VAL A 127 10.27 -37.95 -7.08
N SER A 128 9.14 -37.56 -6.49
CA SER A 128 7.80 -37.91 -6.99
C SER A 128 7.44 -37.20 -8.29
N ARG A 129 8.05 -36.04 -8.59
CA ARG A 129 8.00 -35.33 -9.87
C ARG A 129 9.36 -34.72 -10.21
N LYS A 130 9.78 -34.78 -11.48
CA LYS A 130 10.97 -34.05 -12.00
C LYS A 130 10.66 -32.65 -12.51
N VAL A 131 9.39 -32.32 -12.69
CA VAL A 131 8.91 -31.02 -13.16
C VAL A 131 7.70 -30.61 -12.31
N ILE A 132 7.72 -29.41 -11.76
CA ILE A 132 6.72 -28.85 -10.84
C ILE A 132 6.46 -27.37 -11.14
N ARG A 133 5.35 -26.80 -10.67
CA ARG A 133 5.15 -25.33 -10.65
C ARG A 133 5.57 -24.76 -9.30
N HIS A 134 5.68 -23.44 -9.23
CA HIS A 134 5.81 -22.72 -7.96
C HIS A 134 4.74 -23.21 -6.96
N LEU A 135 5.15 -23.63 -5.76
CA LEU A 135 4.28 -24.14 -4.68
C LEU A 135 3.47 -25.42 -4.99
N ASP A 136 3.79 -26.17 -6.05
CA ASP A 136 3.36 -27.58 -6.16
C ASP A 136 4.04 -28.41 -5.05
N PRO A 137 3.34 -29.42 -4.47
CA PRO A 137 3.92 -30.28 -3.45
C PRO A 137 4.90 -31.32 -4.05
N LEU A 138 5.96 -31.63 -3.31
CA LEU A 138 7.00 -32.59 -3.69
C LEU A 138 7.30 -33.58 -2.56
N SER A 139 7.74 -34.77 -2.92
CA SER A 139 8.13 -35.83 -1.98
C SER A 139 9.18 -36.74 -2.59
N VAL A 140 9.93 -37.44 -1.73
CA VAL A 140 11.12 -38.22 -2.13
C VAL A 140 11.04 -39.62 -1.52
N THR A 141 10.98 -40.63 -2.37
CA THR A 141 11.08 -42.04 -1.98
C THR A 141 12.55 -42.45 -1.92
N PHE A 142 12.94 -43.13 -0.84
CA PHE A 142 14.29 -43.65 -0.61
C PHE A 142 14.27 -45.16 -0.35
N ASP A 143 15.38 -45.82 -0.70
CA ASP A 143 15.55 -47.28 -0.64
C ASP A 143 17.04 -47.62 -0.43
N LEU A 144 17.40 -48.06 0.79
CA LEU A 144 18.73 -48.48 1.20
C LEU A 144 18.93 -49.97 0.85
N ARG A 145 19.47 -50.22 -0.34
CA ARG A 145 19.67 -51.56 -0.93
C ARG A 145 20.83 -52.34 -0.33
N LYS A 146 21.77 -51.67 0.33
CA LYS A 146 22.93 -52.26 1.00
C LYS A 146 23.36 -51.37 2.17
N GLY A 147 23.70 -51.98 3.30
CA GLY A 147 23.87 -51.31 4.59
C GLY A 147 22.72 -51.64 5.55
N ALA A 148 22.85 -51.25 6.81
CA ALA A 148 21.76 -51.25 7.77
C ALA A 148 21.36 -49.79 8.05
N PRO A 149 20.07 -49.45 8.12
CA PRO A 149 19.65 -48.07 8.35
C PRO A 149 19.99 -47.62 9.77
N THR A 150 20.36 -46.35 9.92
CA THR A 150 20.65 -45.74 11.22
C THR A 150 19.60 -44.71 11.60
N SER A 151 19.41 -44.46 12.90
CA SER A 151 18.56 -43.34 13.36
C SER A 151 19.11 -41.95 13.01
N LYS A 152 20.33 -41.88 12.44
CA LYS A 152 21.00 -40.67 11.95
C LYS A 152 21.05 -40.60 10.42
N ASP A 153 20.30 -41.44 9.73
CA ASP A 153 20.16 -41.40 8.27
C ASP A 153 19.24 -40.24 7.88
N TRP A 154 19.63 -39.40 6.92
CA TRP A 154 18.89 -38.20 6.52
C TRP A 154 18.96 -37.88 5.03
N ILE A 155 17.92 -37.21 4.54
CA ILE A 155 17.85 -36.69 3.17
C ILE A 155 17.98 -35.17 3.24
N GLY A 156 19.05 -34.64 2.66
CA GLY A 156 19.25 -33.21 2.46
C GLY A 156 18.58 -32.69 1.19
N VAL A 157 18.19 -31.43 1.21
CA VAL A 157 17.62 -30.65 0.10
C VAL A 157 18.65 -29.60 -0.32
N PHE A 158 18.81 -29.41 -1.62
CA PHE A 158 19.81 -28.51 -2.22
C PHE A 158 19.15 -27.66 -3.31
N CYS A 159 19.41 -26.36 -3.27
CA CYS A 159 19.02 -25.40 -4.30
C CYS A 159 20.23 -25.21 -5.22
N VAL A 160 20.14 -25.78 -6.43
CA VAL A 160 21.24 -25.95 -7.37
C VAL A 160 21.10 -24.96 -8.53
N ASP A 161 21.99 -23.98 -8.58
CA ASP A 161 21.94 -22.88 -9.55
C ASP A 161 22.47 -23.29 -10.94
N ASP A 162 23.50 -24.15 -10.99
CA ASP A 162 23.96 -24.84 -12.21
C ASP A 162 24.15 -26.35 -11.91
N PRO A 163 23.41 -27.27 -12.58
CA PRO A 163 23.55 -28.71 -12.34
C PRO A 163 24.91 -29.29 -12.76
N ASN A 164 25.74 -28.54 -13.48
CA ASN A 164 27.10 -28.94 -13.87
C ASN A 164 28.15 -28.54 -12.81
N VAL A 165 27.79 -27.73 -11.82
CA VAL A 165 28.69 -27.28 -10.74
C VAL A 165 28.36 -28.02 -9.44
N PRO A 166 29.24 -28.91 -8.94
CA PRO A 166 28.99 -29.63 -7.70
C PRO A 166 28.91 -28.69 -6.48
N ILE A 167 27.72 -28.51 -5.94
CA ILE A 167 27.52 -27.86 -4.63
C ILE A 167 28.06 -28.80 -3.53
N PRO A 168 28.88 -28.32 -2.58
CA PRO A 168 29.36 -29.11 -1.43
C PRO A 168 28.24 -29.71 -0.57
N ASP A 169 28.48 -30.84 0.09
CA ASP A 169 27.44 -31.56 0.83
C ASP A 169 27.03 -30.85 2.14
N GLU A 170 27.90 -30.02 2.72
CA GLU A 170 27.59 -29.14 3.85
C GLU A 170 26.76 -27.90 3.46
N GLN A 171 26.61 -27.61 2.16
CA GLN A 171 25.77 -26.54 1.61
C GLN A 171 24.32 -27.01 1.35
N TYR A 172 23.83 -27.95 2.16
CA TYR A 172 22.42 -28.34 2.21
C TYR A 172 21.56 -27.19 2.76
N MET A 173 20.24 -27.26 2.55
CA MET A 173 19.32 -26.20 2.97
C MET A 173 18.78 -26.41 4.40
N ASP A 174 17.89 -27.34 4.74
CA ASP A 174 17.16 -28.30 3.93
C ASP A 174 17.50 -29.75 4.32
N TRP A 175 16.85 -30.38 5.31
CA TRP A 175 17.11 -31.76 5.72
C TRP A 175 15.93 -32.44 6.47
N GLN A 176 15.78 -33.76 6.33
CA GLN A 176 14.87 -34.58 7.15
C GLN A 176 15.48 -35.95 7.48
N TRP A 177 15.28 -36.46 8.70
CA TRP A 177 15.65 -37.84 9.08
C TRP A 177 14.79 -38.88 8.33
N THR A 178 15.38 -40.00 7.92
CA THR A 178 14.63 -41.20 7.47
C THR A 178 14.00 -41.96 8.65
N ASN A 179 14.36 -41.58 9.88
CA ASN A 179 13.92 -42.18 11.14
C ASN A 179 14.25 -43.67 11.27
N GLY A 180 15.46 -44.08 10.86
CA GLY A 180 15.95 -45.47 11.00
C GLY A 180 15.28 -46.48 10.08
N LYS A 181 14.55 -46.03 9.07
CA LYS A 181 13.90 -46.89 8.06
C LYS A 181 14.89 -47.22 6.94
N ALA A 182 14.88 -48.46 6.45
CA ALA A 182 15.64 -48.83 5.25
C ALA A 182 15.02 -48.24 3.96
N SER A 183 13.69 -48.08 3.93
CA SER A 183 12.97 -47.52 2.79
C SER A 183 11.72 -46.77 3.25
N GLY A 184 11.29 -45.80 2.45
CA GLY A 184 10.07 -45.04 2.71
C GLY A 184 9.92 -43.86 1.76
N THR A 185 8.94 -42.99 2.03
CA THR A 185 8.83 -41.66 1.42
C THR A 185 8.96 -40.62 2.52
N VAL A 186 9.63 -39.52 2.18
CA VAL A 186 9.70 -38.30 2.96
C VAL A 186 9.01 -37.20 2.17
N ASP A 187 8.02 -36.54 2.77
CA ASP A 187 7.26 -35.48 2.10
C ASP A 187 7.94 -34.13 2.35
N PHE A 188 8.29 -33.44 1.26
CA PHE A 188 9.05 -32.19 1.26
C PHE A 188 8.14 -30.98 0.92
N GLY A 189 6.86 -31.07 1.30
CA GLY A 189 5.92 -29.94 1.28
C GLY A 189 5.85 -29.21 -0.05
N LYS A 190 5.62 -27.89 -0.03
CA LYS A 190 5.45 -27.06 -1.22
C LYS A 190 6.75 -26.37 -1.61
N MET A 191 7.26 -26.65 -2.81
CA MET A 191 8.55 -26.12 -3.24
C MET A 191 8.42 -24.70 -3.78
N THR A 192 9.03 -23.74 -3.11
CA THR A 192 9.19 -22.37 -3.60
C THR A 192 10.14 -22.35 -4.80
N ASN A 193 9.81 -21.62 -5.86
CA ASN A 193 10.77 -21.32 -6.92
C ASN A 193 11.65 -20.13 -6.49
N MET A 194 12.93 -20.41 -6.25
CA MET A 194 13.95 -19.42 -5.84
C MET A 194 15.06 -19.31 -6.90
N ARG A 195 14.66 -19.43 -8.17
CA ARG A 195 15.47 -19.32 -9.41
C ARG A 195 16.51 -20.46 -9.61
N CYS A 196 16.42 -21.53 -8.82
CA CYS A 196 17.30 -22.70 -8.85
C CYS A 196 16.55 -24.01 -9.17
N LEU A 197 17.30 -25.07 -9.42
CA LEU A 197 16.80 -26.46 -9.43
C LEU A 197 16.78 -27.02 -8.01
N TRP A 198 15.85 -27.91 -7.69
CA TRP A 198 15.85 -28.65 -6.43
C TRP A 198 16.47 -30.04 -6.60
N GLN A 199 17.51 -30.36 -5.82
CA GLN A 199 18.12 -31.70 -5.74
C GLN A 199 18.01 -32.23 -4.31
N PHE A 200 17.90 -33.54 -4.16
CA PHE A 200 17.92 -34.22 -2.87
C PHE A 200 19.13 -35.16 -2.79
N ARG A 201 19.71 -35.31 -1.60
CA ARG A 201 20.87 -36.18 -1.36
C ARG A 201 20.69 -36.98 -0.08
N PHE A 202 20.92 -38.28 -0.12
CA PHE A 202 20.77 -39.19 1.01
C PHE A 202 22.13 -39.42 1.67
N PHE A 203 22.22 -39.10 2.96
CA PHE A 203 23.38 -39.30 3.82
C PHE A 203 23.13 -40.37 4.88
N THR A 204 24.20 -41.07 5.25
CA THR A 204 24.27 -41.95 6.42
C THR A 204 25.50 -41.60 7.25
N GLN A 205 25.58 -42.09 8.49
CA GLN A 205 26.76 -41.90 9.35
C GLN A 205 27.68 -43.12 9.30
N VAL A 206 28.93 -42.92 8.86
CA VAL A 206 30.02 -43.92 8.88
C VAL A 206 31.14 -43.38 9.76
N ASP A 207 31.57 -44.15 10.76
CA ASP A 207 32.65 -43.81 11.69
C ASP A 207 32.55 -42.39 12.31
N GLY A 208 31.32 -41.93 12.55
CA GLY A 208 31.00 -40.62 13.12
C GLY A 208 30.89 -39.47 12.10
N LYS A 209 31.28 -39.68 10.83
CA LYS A 209 31.16 -38.71 9.75
C LYS A 209 29.89 -38.91 8.92
N TYR A 210 29.40 -37.85 8.27
CA TYR A 210 28.32 -37.98 7.28
C TYR A 210 28.89 -38.21 5.88
N VAL A 211 28.36 -39.23 5.21
CA VAL A 211 28.78 -39.66 3.87
C VAL A 211 27.55 -39.81 2.97
N LYS A 212 27.62 -39.26 1.76
CA LYS A 212 26.55 -39.35 0.76
C LYS A 212 26.49 -40.72 0.10
N ILE A 213 25.28 -41.29 0.00
CA ILE A 213 25.02 -42.64 -0.52
C ILE A 213 24.00 -42.71 -1.66
N ALA A 214 23.32 -41.60 -1.98
CA ALA A 214 22.57 -41.40 -3.22
C ALA A 214 22.29 -39.91 -3.49
N ASP A 215 22.22 -39.53 -4.77
CA ASP A 215 21.63 -38.27 -5.25
C ASP A 215 20.28 -38.55 -5.92
N SER A 216 19.38 -37.57 -5.94
CA SER A 216 18.19 -37.59 -6.79
C SER A 216 18.46 -37.00 -8.17
N ASP A 217 17.60 -37.33 -9.13
CA ASP A 217 17.35 -36.46 -10.29
C ASP A 217 17.05 -35.02 -9.82
N PRO A 218 17.59 -33.98 -10.49
CA PRO A 218 17.16 -32.61 -10.28
C PRO A 218 15.69 -32.39 -10.66
N VAL A 219 15.02 -31.51 -9.92
CA VAL A 219 13.65 -31.07 -10.13
C VAL A 219 13.66 -29.63 -10.63
N ARG A 220 12.98 -29.39 -11.76
CA ARG A 220 12.91 -28.07 -12.40
C ARG A 220 11.50 -27.48 -12.32
N PHE A 221 11.42 -26.15 -12.28
CA PHE A 221 10.16 -25.45 -12.42
C PHE A 221 9.67 -25.43 -13.87
N VAL A 222 8.35 -25.46 -14.09
CA VAL A 222 7.72 -25.42 -15.43
C VAL A 222 8.16 -24.18 -16.20
N HIS A 223 8.22 -23.04 -15.52
CA HIS A 223 8.56 -21.73 -16.09
C HIS A 223 10.01 -21.30 -15.78
N GLY A 224 10.85 -22.22 -15.25
CA GLY A 224 12.28 -22.00 -15.03
C GLY A 224 12.60 -20.88 -14.03
N LYS A 225 13.78 -20.27 -14.19
CA LYS A 225 14.25 -19.14 -13.35
C LYS A 225 13.63 -17.79 -13.72
N GLU A 226 12.99 -17.70 -14.89
CA GLU A 226 12.41 -16.48 -15.46
C GLU A 226 10.94 -16.28 -15.05
N GLU A 227 10.33 -17.24 -14.34
CA GLU A 227 9.00 -17.15 -13.74
C GLU A 227 8.89 -15.90 -12.85
N PRO A 228 8.04 -14.90 -13.19
CA PRO A 228 7.89 -13.69 -12.40
C PRO A 228 7.01 -13.97 -11.17
N LEU A 229 7.61 -13.79 -9.99
CA LEU A 229 7.08 -14.27 -8.72
C LEU A 229 7.20 -13.19 -7.64
N GLN A 230 6.65 -13.45 -6.45
CA GLN A 230 6.65 -12.51 -5.32
C GLN A 230 5.96 -11.19 -5.71
N VAL A 231 4.93 -11.32 -6.56
CA VAL A 231 4.24 -10.19 -7.19
C VAL A 231 3.43 -9.46 -6.12
N HIS A 232 3.61 -8.15 -6.03
CA HIS A 232 2.88 -7.31 -5.10
C HIS A 232 2.69 -5.88 -5.64
N VAL A 233 1.69 -5.18 -5.11
CA VAL A 233 1.39 -3.80 -5.49
C VAL A 233 1.57 -2.84 -4.32
N ALA A 234 1.92 -1.59 -4.60
CA ALA A 234 1.99 -0.50 -3.62
C ALA A 234 1.40 0.79 -4.20
N ALA A 235 0.71 1.55 -3.35
CA ALA A 235 0.24 2.88 -3.68
C ALA A 235 1.43 3.84 -3.85
N THR A 236 1.25 4.88 -4.66
CA THR A 236 2.27 5.91 -4.92
C THR A 236 1.83 7.28 -4.38
N GLU A 237 2.67 8.29 -4.55
CA GLU A 237 2.31 9.69 -4.32
C GLU A 237 1.27 10.26 -5.32
N ASP A 238 1.05 9.62 -6.49
CA ASP A 238 -0.04 9.97 -7.42
C ASP A 238 -1.21 8.97 -7.29
N LEU A 239 -2.39 9.52 -7.06
CA LEU A 239 -3.64 8.78 -6.85
C LEU A 239 -4.13 8.01 -8.09
N THR A 240 -3.57 8.31 -9.25
CA THR A 240 -3.86 7.66 -10.55
C THR A 240 -2.79 6.65 -10.94
N GLU A 241 -1.86 6.33 -10.04
CA GLU A 241 -0.76 5.39 -10.25
C GLU A 241 -0.70 4.29 -9.19
N MET A 242 -0.41 3.07 -9.63
CA MET A 242 -0.13 1.91 -8.79
C MET A 242 1.20 1.30 -9.20
N ARG A 243 2.13 1.13 -8.27
CA ARG A 243 3.39 0.45 -8.54
C ARG A 243 3.18 -1.05 -8.41
N VAL A 244 3.67 -1.81 -9.39
CA VAL A 244 3.71 -3.28 -9.37
C VAL A 244 5.17 -3.71 -9.27
N MET A 245 5.45 -4.64 -8.37
CA MET A 245 6.80 -5.16 -8.09
C MET A 245 6.80 -6.69 -8.17
N TRP A 246 7.87 -7.27 -8.69
CA TRP A 246 8.05 -8.72 -8.80
C TRP A 246 9.54 -9.10 -8.84
N THR A 247 9.85 -10.36 -8.53
CA THR A 247 11.20 -10.92 -8.60
C THR A 247 11.27 -11.98 -9.70
N SER A 248 12.35 -11.98 -10.48
CA SER A 248 12.66 -13.01 -11.48
C SER A 248 14.19 -13.12 -11.67
N ALA A 249 14.67 -13.90 -12.64
CA ALA A 249 16.02 -13.78 -13.17
C ALA A 249 16.16 -12.50 -14.04
N GLU A 250 17.34 -12.29 -14.62
CA GLU A 250 17.55 -11.27 -15.65
C GLU A 250 16.74 -11.61 -16.92
N VAL A 251 15.89 -10.68 -17.38
CA VAL A 251 15.06 -10.77 -18.59
C VAL A 251 15.27 -9.53 -19.46
N SER A 252 14.92 -9.61 -20.75
CA SER A 252 15.32 -8.58 -21.73
C SER A 252 14.44 -7.33 -21.70
N ASN A 253 13.13 -7.53 -21.62
CA ASN A 253 12.09 -6.53 -21.81
C ASN A 253 11.02 -6.66 -20.69
N PRO A 254 11.38 -6.39 -19.41
CA PRO A 254 10.45 -6.49 -18.30
C PRO A 254 9.27 -5.51 -18.48
N VAL A 255 8.04 -5.99 -18.36
CA VAL A 255 6.81 -5.22 -18.64
C VAL A 255 5.66 -5.62 -17.73
N VAL A 256 4.69 -4.71 -17.61
CA VAL A 256 3.37 -4.95 -17.00
C VAL A 256 2.28 -4.55 -17.97
N TRP A 257 1.40 -5.48 -18.33
CA TRP A 257 0.18 -5.18 -19.08
C TRP A 257 -0.98 -5.01 -18.11
N TYR A 258 -1.88 -4.05 -18.35
CA TYR A 258 -3.00 -3.76 -17.46
C TYR A 258 -4.24 -3.24 -18.18
N GLY A 259 -5.40 -3.35 -17.54
CA GLY A 259 -6.69 -2.91 -18.09
C GLY A 259 -7.84 -3.00 -17.08
N PRO A 260 -9.02 -2.44 -17.40
CA PRO A 260 -10.22 -2.56 -16.57
C PRO A 260 -10.94 -3.92 -16.73
N ASP A 261 -10.44 -4.79 -17.60
CA ASP A 261 -11.04 -6.04 -18.04
C ASP A 261 -9.94 -7.13 -18.10
N PRO A 262 -10.13 -8.33 -17.51
CA PRO A 262 -9.09 -9.35 -17.44
C PRO A 262 -8.71 -9.96 -18.79
N ASP A 263 -9.65 -9.98 -19.75
CA ASP A 263 -9.42 -10.52 -21.10
C ASP A 263 -8.77 -9.48 -22.03
N PHE A 264 -8.82 -8.19 -21.65
CA PHE A 264 -8.38 -7.05 -22.48
C PHE A 264 -7.47 -6.08 -21.70
N LEU A 265 -6.24 -6.53 -21.43
CA LEU A 265 -5.15 -5.71 -20.88
C LEU A 265 -4.57 -4.74 -21.95
N VAL A 266 -5.31 -3.67 -22.22
CA VAL A 266 -5.04 -2.72 -23.33
C VAL A 266 -3.92 -1.71 -23.08
N PHE A 267 -3.39 -1.61 -21.87
CA PHE A 267 -2.28 -0.73 -21.50
C PHE A 267 -1.03 -1.53 -21.16
N MET A 268 0.14 -0.91 -21.31
CA MET A 268 1.44 -1.51 -20.99
C MET A 268 2.34 -0.46 -20.34
N ALA A 269 3.08 -0.86 -19.31
CA ALA A 269 4.13 -0.09 -18.66
C ALA A 269 5.45 -0.85 -18.75
N GLU A 270 6.53 -0.14 -19.08
CA GLU A 270 7.89 -0.70 -19.06
C GLU A 270 8.38 -0.84 -17.61
N GLY A 271 9.04 -1.96 -17.32
CA GLY A 271 9.62 -2.26 -16.03
C GLY A 271 11.10 -1.86 -15.93
N SER A 272 11.58 -1.70 -14.70
CA SER A 272 12.99 -1.47 -14.39
C SER A 272 13.44 -2.40 -13.26
N GLY A 273 14.59 -3.04 -13.44
CA GLY A 273 15.15 -4.03 -12.53
C GLY A 273 16.31 -3.52 -11.69
N THR A 274 16.39 -3.96 -10.43
CA THR A 274 17.59 -3.80 -9.59
C THR A 274 17.91 -5.08 -8.82
N THR A 275 19.13 -5.18 -8.30
CA THR A 275 19.57 -6.32 -7.47
C THR A 275 20.47 -5.83 -6.34
N TYR A 276 20.94 -6.74 -5.49
CA TYR A 276 21.92 -6.52 -4.43
C TYR A 276 22.80 -7.75 -4.27
N LYS A 277 24.07 -7.55 -3.91
CA LYS A 277 25.08 -8.60 -3.72
C LYS A 277 25.46 -8.76 -2.25
N ALA A 278 26.09 -9.89 -1.90
CA ALA A 278 26.69 -10.08 -0.57
C ALA A 278 27.71 -8.98 -0.20
N SER A 279 28.38 -8.39 -1.21
CA SER A 279 29.28 -7.24 -1.03
C SER A 279 28.59 -5.98 -0.51
N ASP A 280 27.29 -5.86 -0.77
CA ASP A 280 26.50 -4.65 -0.56
C ASP A 280 25.89 -4.64 0.84
N MET A 281 25.82 -5.81 1.49
CA MET A 281 25.44 -5.99 2.89
C MET A 281 26.51 -5.44 3.84
N CYS A 282 26.12 -4.91 4.99
CA CYS A 282 27.04 -4.23 5.90
C CYS A 282 28.03 -5.18 6.59
N HIS A 283 27.55 -6.31 7.13
CA HIS A 283 28.42 -7.30 7.80
C HIS A 283 27.91 -8.75 7.72
N ALA A 284 28.67 -9.68 8.28
CA ALA A 284 28.28 -11.09 8.39
C ALA A 284 27.17 -11.28 9.46
N PRO A 285 26.29 -12.29 9.32
CA PRO A 285 26.22 -13.31 8.26
C PRO A 285 25.76 -12.84 6.87
N ALA A 286 25.12 -11.69 6.70
CA ALA A 286 24.55 -11.27 5.40
C ALA A 286 25.59 -11.12 4.26
N THR A 287 26.86 -10.84 4.58
CA THR A 287 27.97 -10.84 3.60
C THR A 287 28.50 -12.24 3.23
N GLN A 288 28.00 -13.33 3.82
CA GLN A 288 28.50 -14.69 3.59
C GLN A 288 27.72 -15.39 2.48
N VAL A 289 28.38 -15.65 1.33
CA VAL A 289 27.79 -16.44 0.23
C VAL A 289 27.76 -17.92 0.62
N ALA A 290 26.56 -18.45 0.88
CA ALA A 290 26.29 -19.86 1.18
C ALA A 290 24.79 -20.16 1.01
N ALA A 291 24.43 -21.42 0.77
CA ALA A 291 23.04 -21.84 0.52
C ALA A 291 22.06 -21.45 1.64
N GLN A 292 22.52 -21.52 2.90
CA GLN A 292 21.76 -21.13 4.10
C GLN A 292 21.92 -19.64 4.48
N ARG A 293 22.66 -18.83 3.71
CA ARG A 293 23.03 -17.43 4.01
C ARG A 293 22.67 -16.52 2.82
N TYR A 294 23.61 -15.74 2.30
CA TYR A 294 23.39 -15.04 1.04
C TYR A 294 23.39 -16.04 -0.11
N ARG A 295 22.23 -16.13 -0.78
CA ARG A 295 22.06 -16.52 -2.17
C ARG A 295 21.65 -15.31 -3.03
N ASP A 296 21.87 -15.44 -4.33
CA ASP A 296 21.46 -14.46 -5.32
C ASP A 296 19.92 -14.23 -5.31
N PRO A 297 19.43 -13.00 -5.09
CA PRO A 297 18.00 -12.68 -5.05
C PRO A 297 17.35 -12.62 -6.44
N GLY A 298 18.13 -12.73 -7.52
CA GLY A 298 17.69 -12.40 -8.86
C GLY A 298 17.61 -10.89 -9.07
N ILE A 299 16.68 -10.49 -9.93
CA ILE A 299 16.37 -9.09 -10.20
C ILE A 299 14.97 -8.79 -9.65
N MET A 300 14.88 -7.76 -8.81
CA MET A 300 13.63 -7.17 -8.36
C MET A 300 13.23 -6.10 -9.37
N TYR A 301 12.17 -6.38 -10.11
CA TYR A 301 11.59 -5.47 -11.09
C TYR A 301 10.46 -4.66 -10.48
N ASN A 302 10.26 -3.47 -11.03
CA ASN A 302 9.10 -2.64 -10.75
C ASN A 302 8.64 -1.88 -12.00
N ALA A 303 7.34 -1.66 -12.12
CA ALA A 303 6.73 -0.77 -13.12
C ALA A 303 5.59 0.03 -12.48
N VAL A 304 5.13 1.08 -13.15
CA VAL A 304 4.01 1.91 -12.69
C VAL A 304 2.86 1.83 -13.67
N MET A 305 1.74 1.27 -13.23
CA MET A 305 0.47 1.34 -13.94
C MET A 305 -0.12 2.73 -13.71
N SER A 306 -0.28 3.53 -14.77
CA SER A 306 -0.69 4.94 -14.68
C SER A 306 -2.01 5.23 -15.41
N GLY A 307 -2.62 6.37 -15.08
CA GLY A 307 -3.92 6.80 -15.62
C GLY A 307 -5.13 6.08 -15.00
N LEU A 308 -4.93 5.45 -13.85
CA LEU A 308 -5.93 4.68 -13.10
C LEU A 308 -6.95 5.59 -12.42
N VAL A 309 -8.06 5.01 -11.98
CA VAL A 309 -9.15 5.71 -11.27
C VAL A 309 -9.22 5.25 -9.80
N PRO A 310 -9.12 6.17 -8.82
CA PRO A 310 -9.26 5.85 -7.39
C PRO A 310 -10.56 5.10 -7.07
N GLY A 311 -10.46 4.06 -6.23
CA GLY A 311 -11.58 3.21 -5.82
C GLY A 311 -12.07 2.19 -6.87
N GLU A 312 -11.55 2.21 -8.10
CA GLU A 312 -11.86 1.22 -9.14
C GLU A 312 -10.91 0.01 -9.08
N THR A 313 -11.28 -1.07 -9.78
CA THR A 313 -10.50 -2.31 -9.88
C THR A 313 -9.89 -2.43 -11.27
N TYR A 314 -8.62 -2.85 -11.32
CA TYR A 314 -7.87 -3.12 -12.54
C TYR A 314 -7.32 -4.53 -12.53
N TYR A 315 -7.15 -5.10 -13.72
CA TYR A 315 -6.49 -6.39 -13.94
C TYR A 315 -5.12 -6.13 -14.56
N TYR A 316 -4.14 -6.97 -14.25
CA TYR A 316 -2.78 -6.82 -14.72
C TYR A 316 -2.03 -8.15 -14.78
N ARG A 317 -0.94 -8.19 -15.55
CA ARG A 317 0.02 -9.30 -15.54
C ARG A 317 1.43 -8.76 -15.75
N VAL A 318 2.42 -9.46 -15.21
CA VAL A 318 3.84 -9.07 -15.19
C VAL A 318 4.68 -10.08 -15.97
N GLY A 319 5.88 -9.69 -16.41
CA GLY A 319 6.83 -10.63 -17.00
C GLY A 319 7.80 -9.99 -17.99
N ASP A 320 8.29 -10.80 -18.92
CA ASP A 320 9.11 -10.39 -20.06
C ASP A 320 8.26 -10.32 -21.33
N LEU A 321 8.45 -9.28 -22.16
CA LEU A 321 7.65 -9.03 -23.38
C LEU A 321 7.75 -10.18 -24.40
N ASP A 322 8.93 -10.78 -24.50
CA ASP A 322 9.26 -11.85 -25.44
C ASP A 322 9.39 -13.23 -24.76
N GLY A 323 9.09 -13.31 -23.46
CA GLY A 323 9.48 -14.42 -22.59
C GLY A 323 8.39 -14.90 -21.63
N VAL A 324 8.77 -15.13 -20.37
CA VAL A 324 7.87 -15.70 -19.36
C VAL A 324 6.99 -14.63 -18.71
N THR A 325 5.70 -14.94 -18.58
CA THR A 325 4.66 -14.04 -18.08
C THR A 325 3.82 -14.69 -16.98
N SER A 326 3.35 -13.92 -16.00
CA SER A 326 2.45 -14.37 -14.95
C SER A 326 1.04 -14.74 -15.45
N GLU A 327 0.25 -15.33 -14.56
CA GLU A 327 -1.20 -15.28 -14.64
C GLU A 327 -1.73 -13.83 -14.55
N VAL A 328 -3.04 -13.64 -14.79
CA VAL A 328 -3.68 -12.33 -14.66
C VAL A 328 -4.11 -12.11 -13.21
N PHE A 329 -3.51 -11.13 -12.57
CA PHE A 329 -3.88 -10.63 -11.26
C PHE A 329 -4.94 -9.51 -11.36
N LYS A 330 -5.47 -9.13 -10.21
CA LYS A 330 -6.50 -8.09 -10.01
C LYS A 330 -5.99 -7.21 -8.88
N ALA A 331 -6.00 -5.87 -9.02
CA ALA A 331 -5.69 -4.92 -7.95
C ALA A 331 -6.81 -3.87 -7.80
N ARG A 332 -7.08 -3.46 -6.56
CA ARG A 332 -8.02 -2.38 -6.23
C ARG A 332 -7.27 -1.08 -5.91
N MET A 333 -7.63 0.02 -6.55
CA MET A 333 -7.11 1.35 -6.22
C MET A 333 -7.67 1.83 -4.88
N PRO A 334 -6.87 2.45 -4.00
CA PRO A 334 -7.38 3.18 -2.84
C PRO A 334 -8.42 4.24 -3.22
N PRO A 335 -9.39 4.55 -2.35
CA PRO A 335 -10.28 5.70 -2.55
C PRO A 335 -9.49 7.01 -2.47
N ALA A 336 -9.87 8.00 -3.29
CA ALA A 336 -9.20 9.30 -3.29
C ALA A 336 -9.44 10.10 -1.99
N PRO A 337 -8.56 11.06 -1.64
CA PRO A 337 -8.69 11.90 -0.45
C PRO A 337 -10.03 12.64 -0.40
N GLY A 338 -10.73 12.53 0.73
CA GLY A 338 -12.06 13.09 0.93
C GLY A 338 -13.19 12.40 0.13
N LEU A 339 -12.90 11.31 -0.58
CA LEU A 339 -13.86 10.53 -1.35
C LEU A 339 -14.02 9.13 -0.75
N GLN A 340 -14.91 9.03 0.22
CA GLN A 340 -15.33 7.79 0.83
C GLN A 340 -16.87 7.77 0.89
N ASP A 341 -17.49 6.92 0.06
CA ASP A 341 -18.95 6.81 -0.06
C ASP A 341 -19.52 5.65 0.81
N ASP A 342 -18.67 4.76 1.34
CA ASP A 342 -18.97 3.65 2.27
C ASP A 342 -17.74 3.35 3.17
N VAL A 343 -17.83 2.44 4.14
CA VAL A 343 -16.73 2.10 5.08
C VAL A 343 -15.46 1.68 4.34
N ALA A 344 -14.33 2.35 4.58
CA ALA A 344 -13.02 1.98 4.06
C ALA A 344 -12.23 1.24 5.13
N SER A 345 -11.67 0.07 4.80
CA SER A 345 -11.00 -0.79 5.79
C SER A 345 -9.54 -1.07 5.41
N PHE A 346 -8.67 -1.31 6.40
CA PHE A 346 -7.32 -1.85 6.15
C PHE A 346 -6.92 -2.88 7.21
N PHE A 347 -5.96 -3.73 6.85
CA PHE A 347 -5.32 -4.66 7.77
C PHE A 347 -4.04 -4.05 8.34
N VAL A 348 -3.72 -4.32 9.59
CA VAL A 348 -2.48 -3.83 10.24
C VAL A 348 -1.87 -4.89 11.15
N TYR A 349 -0.56 -5.12 11.02
CA TYR A 349 0.24 -6.01 11.87
C TYR A 349 1.72 -5.68 11.71
N GLY A 350 2.55 -5.99 12.70
CA GLY A 350 3.99 -6.16 12.51
C GLY A 350 4.35 -7.65 12.43
N ASP A 351 5.66 -7.93 12.29
CA ASP A 351 6.25 -9.16 12.84
C ASP A 351 5.66 -10.46 12.25
N LEU A 352 5.29 -10.46 10.96
CA LEU A 352 4.73 -11.65 10.32
C LEU A 352 5.79 -12.76 10.16
N GLY A 353 6.96 -12.34 9.70
CA GLY A 353 8.06 -13.19 9.26
C GLY A 353 7.70 -14.21 8.19
N ASP A 354 8.58 -15.19 8.03
CA ASP A 354 8.38 -16.37 7.17
C ASP A 354 7.81 -17.58 7.95
N TRP A 355 7.46 -18.67 7.26
CA TRP A 355 7.22 -19.97 7.90
C TRP A 355 8.44 -20.45 8.73
N ASN A 356 9.66 -20.08 8.33
CA ASN A 356 10.92 -20.70 8.79
C ASN A 356 11.84 -19.72 9.54
N ILE A 357 11.27 -18.71 10.22
CA ILE A 357 12.02 -17.76 11.10
C ILE A 357 13.02 -18.52 11.97
N LYS A 358 12.57 -19.60 12.62
CA LYS A 358 13.40 -20.50 13.44
C LYS A 358 13.68 -21.81 12.68
N PRO A 359 14.95 -22.18 12.44
CA PRO A 359 15.33 -23.35 11.62
C PRO A 359 15.30 -24.69 12.38
N SER A 360 14.46 -24.82 13.41
CA SER A 360 14.42 -26.03 14.26
C SER A 360 13.11 -26.15 15.04
N GLY A 361 12.41 -27.28 14.88
CA GLY A 361 11.21 -27.63 15.64
C GLY A 361 9.89 -27.30 14.94
N PRO A 362 8.75 -27.75 15.50
CA PRO A 362 7.43 -27.52 14.94
C PRO A 362 7.05 -26.05 14.96
N ALA A 363 6.53 -25.54 13.84
CA ALA A 363 5.89 -24.24 13.77
C ALA A 363 4.67 -24.21 14.72
N PRO A 364 4.55 -23.24 15.65
CA PRO A 364 3.38 -23.10 16.51
C PRO A 364 2.08 -22.98 15.69
N PRO A 365 1.00 -23.71 16.04
CA PRO A 365 -0.27 -23.60 15.33
C PRO A 365 -0.83 -22.17 15.34
N GLY A 366 -1.25 -21.69 14.18
CA GLY A 366 -1.92 -20.38 14.04
C GLY A 366 -1.00 -19.19 13.75
N ARG A 367 0.28 -19.38 13.42
CA ARG A 367 1.20 -18.29 13.03
C ARG A 367 1.25 -17.99 11.53
N THR A 368 1.80 -16.83 11.18
CA THR A 368 2.38 -16.50 9.85
C THR A 368 1.45 -16.82 8.67
N GLY A 369 1.54 -18.01 8.06
CA GLY A 369 0.66 -18.45 6.98
C GLY A 369 -0.83 -18.43 7.36
N THR A 370 -1.19 -18.71 8.63
CA THR A 370 -2.57 -18.61 9.11
C THR A 370 -3.08 -17.17 9.10
N THR A 371 -2.23 -16.19 9.41
CA THR A 371 -2.57 -14.75 9.34
C THR A 371 -2.93 -14.37 7.91
N ILE A 372 -2.15 -14.83 6.93
CA ILE A 372 -2.39 -14.56 5.50
C ILE A 372 -3.62 -15.32 4.97
N ASP A 373 -3.83 -16.59 5.36
CA ASP A 373 -5.04 -17.34 5.02
C ASP A 373 -6.30 -16.63 5.54
N LEU A 374 -6.25 -16.06 6.75
CA LEU A 374 -7.38 -15.36 7.36
C LEU A 374 -7.59 -13.97 6.76
N ILE A 375 -6.53 -13.17 6.53
CA ILE A 375 -6.65 -11.89 5.82
C ILE A 375 -7.27 -12.10 4.44
N ARG A 376 -6.90 -13.18 3.73
CA ARG A 376 -7.51 -13.56 2.46
C ARG A 376 -9.01 -13.87 2.62
N GLN A 377 -9.39 -14.66 3.63
CA GLN A 377 -10.80 -14.97 3.90
C GLN A 377 -11.61 -13.69 4.17
N ASP A 378 -11.05 -12.73 4.89
CA ASP A 378 -11.68 -11.43 5.16
C ASP A 378 -11.79 -10.55 3.90
N MET A 379 -10.84 -10.63 2.97
CA MET A 379 -10.93 -9.99 1.65
C MET A 379 -11.98 -10.64 0.73
N ASP A 380 -12.27 -11.93 0.92
CA ASP A 380 -13.33 -12.68 0.23
C ASP A 380 -14.73 -12.48 0.88
N GLU A 381 -14.86 -11.78 2.02
CA GLU A 381 -16.15 -11.57 2.72
C GLU A 381 -17.13 -10.67 1.90
N PRO A 382 -18.41 -11.06 1.74
CA PRO A 382 -19.38 -10.25 0.98
C PRO A 382 -19.63 -8.85 1.57
N GLY A 383 -19.22 -7.82 0.84
CA GLY A 383 -19.29 -6.42 1.28
C GLY A 383 -18.01 -5.90 1.92
N ALA A 384 -16.96 -6.71 2.00
CA ALA A 384 -15.63 -6.26 2.41
C ALA A 384 -15.11 -5.16 1.45
N ASN A 385 -14.66 -4.06 2.03
CA ASN A 385 -14.02 -2.95 1.31
C ASN A 385 -12.66 -2.64 1.96
N TYR A 386 -11.78 -3.63 1.95
CA TYR A 386 -10.38 -3.45 2.29
C TYR A 386 -9.65 -2.72 1.16
N VAL A 387 -8.81 -1.75 1.52
CA VAL A 387 -8.14 -0.84 0.57
C VAL A 387 -6.61 -0.87 0.66
N ALA A 388 -6.05 -1.45 1.73
CA ALA A 388 -4.62 -1.64 1.94
C ALA A 388 -4.32 -2.67 3.04
N ILE A 389 -3.06 -3.10 3.08
CA ILE A 389 -2.39 -3.79 4.19
C ILE A 389 -1.24 -2.90 4.65
N MET A 390 -1.13 -2.67 5.95
CA MET A 390 -0.02 -1.96 6.60
C MET A 390 0.79 -2.98 7.41
N HIS A 391 2.04 -3.22 7.00
CA HIS A 391 2.97 -4.12 7.70
C HIS A 391 4.04 -3.29 8.42
N ASP A 392 3.90 -3.17 9.74
CA ASP A 392 4.63 -2.20 10.57
C ASP A 392 5.99 -2.75 11.06
N GLY A 393 6.81 -3.23 10.11
CA GLY A 393 8.18 -3.72 10.31
C GLY A 393 8.31 -5.19 10.73
N ASP A 394 9.55 -5.68 10.70
CA ASP A 394 9.98 -7.06 10.95
C ASP A 394 9.30 -8.05 9.98
N ILE A 395 9.64 -7.84 8.71
CA ILE A 395 8.89 -8.35 7.57
C ILE A 395 9.10 -9.86 7.39
N SER A 396 10.35 -10.32 7.27
CA SER A 396 10.66 -11.72 6.91
C SER A 396 11.51 -12.48 7.92
N TYR A 397 12.23 -11.77 8.80
CA TYR A 397 13.33 -12.29 9.63
C TYR A 397 14.34 -13.13 8.82
N ALA A 398 14.77 -12.62 7.66
CA ALA A 398 15.83 -13.24 6.86
C ALA A 398 17.16 -13.30 7.63
N LEU A 399 17.61 -12.19 8.19
CA LEU A 399 18.80 -12.07 9.07
C LEU A 399 20.09 -12.57 8.41
N GLY A 400 20.30 -12.20 7.15
CA GLY A 400 21.38 -12.65 6.29
C GLY A 400 21.11 -13.99 5.59
N ARG A 401 19.88 -14.51 5.65
CA ARG A 401 19.41 -15.73 4.97
C ARG A 401 18.49 -15.34 3.81
N THR A 402 19.06 -14.86 2.70
CA THR A 402 18.30 -14.13 1.67
C THR A 402 17.20 -14.94 0.98
N TYR A 403 17.27 -16.28 1.05
CA TYR A 403 16.22 -17.17 0.54
C TYR A 403 14.88 -17.05 1.30
N LEU A 404 14.88 -16.59 2.56
CA LEU A 404 13.65 -16.38 3.32
C LEU A 404 12.82 -15.21 2.79
N TRP A 405 13.47 -14.20 2.18
CA TRP A 405 12.75 -13.15 1.45
C TRP A 405 11.96 -13.70 0.25
N ASP A 406 12.49 -14.72 -0.44
CA ASP A 406 11.80 -15.34 -1.58
C ASP A 406 10.57 -16.15 -1.13
N GLN A 407 10.63 -16.75 0.07
CA GLN A 407 9.54 -17.52 0.67
C GLN A 407 8.47 -16.61 1.26
N PHE A 408 8.87 -15.57 1.98
CA PHE A 408 8.00 -14.48 2.41
C PHE A 408 7.22 -13.88 1.22
N GLY A 409 7.91 -13.55 0.12
CA GLY A 409 7.27 -13.01 -1.08
C GLY A 409 6.26 -13.96 -1.71
N ALA A 410 6.56 -15.26 -1.73
CA ALA A 410 5.63 -16.30 -2.17
C ALA A 410 4.42 -16.48 -1.23
N MET A 411 4.61 -16.23 0.07
CA MET A 411 3.54 -16.26 1.08
C MET A 411 2.56 -15.10 0.92
N ILE A 412 3.04 -13.87 0.75
CA ILE A 412 2.18 -12.69 0.74
C ILE A 412 1.53 -12.40 -0.62
N GLN A 413 2.12 -12.87 -1.73
CA GLN A 413 1.58 -12.68 -3.09
C GLN A 413 0.05 -12.89 -3.20
N PRO A 414 -0.58 -13.92 -2.60
CA PRO A 414 -2.03 -14.14 -2.70
C PRO A 414 -2.95 -13.07 -2.10
N ILE A 415 -2.41 -12.10 -1.34
CA ILE A 415 -3.14 -10.91 -0.86
C ILE A 415 -2.49 -9.61 -1.36
N ALA A 416 -1.15 -9.59 -1.46
CA ALA A 416 -0.36 -8.43 -1.86
C ALA A 416 -0.48 -8.10 -3.37
N THR A 417 -1.03 -9.01 -4.19
CA THR A 417 -1.44 -8.69 -5.56
C THR A 417 -2.74 -7.91 -5.64
N GLU A 418 -3.61 -7.98 -4.61
CA GLU A 418 -5.01 -7.51 -4.68
C GLU A 418 -5.26 -6.11 -4.09
N ILE A 419 -4.52 -5.75 -3.04
CA ILE A 419 -4.54 -4.41 -2.42
C ILE A 419 -3.11 -3.98 -2.09
N PRO A 420 -2.81 -2.65 -2.05
CA PRO A 420 -1.53 -2.12 -1.64
C PRO A 420 -0.96 -2.76 -0.38
N TYR A 421 0.22 -3.38 -0.51
CA TYR A 421 1.00 -3.97 0.57
C TYR A 421 2.07 -2.96 0.99
N MET A 422 1.73 -2.14 1.98
CA MET A 422 2.54 -1.01 2.43
C MET A 422 3.39 -1.42 3.63
N VAL A 423 4.65 -0.97 3.69
CA VAL A 423 5.63 -1.44 4.69
C VAL A 423 6.29 -0.32 5.48
N GLY A 424 6.41 -0.51 6.80
CA GLY A 424 7.41 0.12 7.66
C GLY A 424 8.65 -0.78 7.80
N ILE A 425 9.73 -0.26 8.41
CA ILE A 425 10.98 -1.01 8.62
C ILE A 425 11.16 -1.36 10.09
N GLY A 426 11.49 -2.62 10.39
CA GLY A 426 11.79 -3.08 11.75
C GLY A 426 13.28 -3.30 12.02
N ASN A 427 13.61 -3.71 13.25
CA ASN A 427 15.01 -3.94 13.64
C ASN A 427 15.62 -5.16 12.93
N HIS A 428 14.83 -6.17 12.59
CA HIS A 428 15.27 -7.33 11.84
C HIS A 428 15.47 -7.07 10.33
N GLU A 429 15.08 -5.90 9.81
CA GLU A 429 15.59 -5.38 8.53
C GLU A 429 16.84 -4.50 8.68
N TYR A 430 16.92 -3.67 9.72
CA TYR A 430 17.84 -2.52 9.75
C TYR A 430 19.01 -2.61 10.73
N CYS A 431 18.83 -3.16 11.95
CA CYS A 431 19.82 -3.03 13.02
C CYS A 431 21.16 -3.71 12.65
N HIS A 432 22.23 -2.92 12.63
CA HIS A 432 23.60 -3.30 12.31
C HIS A 432 24.56 -2.48 13.18
N THR A 433 25.81 -2.92 13.37
CA THR A 433 26.80 -2.20 14.21
C THR A 433 28.12 -1.87 13.52
N SER A 434 28.26 -2.22 12.24
CA SER A 434 29.44 -1.97 11.40
C SER A 434 29.04 -1.95 9.92
N GLY A 435 29.84 -1.30 9.06
CA GLY A 435 29.62 -1.30 7.61
C GLY A 435 28.51 -0.36 7.12
N GLY A 436 28.06 0.59 7.94
CA GLY A 436 27.00 1.55 7.59
C GLY A 436 27.37 2.54 6.48
N ASP A 437 28.59 2.49 5.95
CA ASP A 437 28.96 3.12 4.66
C ASP A 437 28.16 2.58 3.46
N LYS A 438 27.44 1.46 3.65
CA LYS A 438 26.54 0.84 2.67
C LYS A 438 25.05 1.01 2.96
N ASP A 439 24.70 1.64 4.09
CA ASP A 439 23.32 1.84 4.52
C ASP A 439 22.53 2.66 3.46
N PRO A 440 21.49 2.10 2.82
CA PRO A 440 20.77 2.79 1.76
C PRO A 440 19.97 4.01 2.25
N SER A 441 19.75 4.15 3.55
CA SER A 441 19.03 5.30 4.14
C SER A 441 19.85 6.59 4.11
N GLY A 442 21.18 6.48 4.03
CA GLY A 442 22.11 7.59 4.22
C GLY A 442 22.32 7.99 5.69
N ALA A 443 22.00 7.12 6.66
CA ALA A 443 22.28 7.36 8.07
C ALA A 443 23.80 7.47 8.35
N PRO A 444 24.23 8.31 9.31
CA PRO A 444 25.64 8.53 9.58
C PRO A 444 26.28 7.39 10.39
N GLY A 445 27.47 6.94 9.99
CA GLY A 445 28.28 5.99 10.76
C GLY A 445 27.82 4.54 10.57
N ASN A 446 27.14 3.99 11.57
CA ASN A 446 26.57 2.62 11.55
C ASN A 446 25.07 2.66 11.92
N GLY A 447 24.37 3.75 11.61
CA GLY A 447 22.99 3.95 12.03
C GLY A 447 22.84 4.55 13.45
N PHE A 448 21.65 4.41 14.03
CA PHE A 448 21.26 5.11 15.25
C PHE A 448 21.42 4.24 16.51
N HIS A 449 22.42 4.57 17.35
CA HIS A 449 22.68 3.89 18.62
C HIS A 449 22.64 4.87 19.80
N PRO A 450 21.45 5.25 20.32
CA PRO A 450 21.34 5.98 21.58
C PRO A 450 21.88 5.14 22.76
N PRO A 451 22.61 5.72 23.73
CA PRO A 451 23.30 4.95 24.79
C PRO A 451 22.42 4.06 25.68
N ASP A 452 21.13 4.38 25.81
CA ASP A 452 20.15 3.65 26.62
C ASP A 452 19.27 2.69 25.80
N GLY A 453 19.51 2.56 24.49
CA GLY A 453 18.78 1.68 23.56
C GLY A 453 19.55 0.43 23.17
N ASN A 454 18.83 -0.60 22.75
CA ASN A 454 19.34 -1.92 22.37
C ASN A 454 19.40 -2.13 20.85
N PHE A 455 19.70 -1.08 20.08
CA PHE A 455 19.89 -1.15 18.63
C PHE A 455 21.14 -1.99 18.31
N GLY A 456 20.92 -3.25 17.94
CA GLY A 456 21.92 -4.31 17.90
C GLY A 456 22.36 -4.71 16.48
N VAL A 457 22.42 -6.02 16.24
CA VAL A 457 22.84 -6.65 14.98
C VAL A 457 21.71 -7.48 14.36
N ASP A 458 20.49 -7.13 14.71
CA ASP A 458 19.29 -7.96 14.60
C ASP A 458 18.98 -8.32 13.15
N SER A 459 19.36 -7.45 12.19
CA SER A 459 19.26 -7.69 10.75
C SER A 459 20.23 -8.74 10.18
N GLY A 460 21.11 -9.32 11.01
CA GLY A 460 22.19 -10.20 10.56
C GLY A 460 23.21 -9.49 9.64
N GLY A 461 23.21 -8.15 9.60
CA GLY A 461 24.04 -7.34 8.72
C GLY A 461 23.37 -6.95 7.39
N GLU A 462 22.06 -7.19 7.22
CA GLU A 462 21.31 -6.78 6.02
C GLU A 462 21.12 -5.26 5.91
N CYS A 463 21.12 -4.52 7.03
CA CYS A 463 21.13 -3.06 7.11
C CYS A 463 20.18 -2.33 6.12
N GLY A 464 18.95 -2.84 5.97
CA GLY A 464 17.93 -2.28 5.09
C GLY A 464 18.16 -2.52 3.58
N VAL A 465 19.26 -3.15 3.16
CA VAL A 465 19.58 -3.33 1.72
C VAL A 465 18.56 -4.22 1.01
N PRO A 466 18.16 -5.41 1.50
CA PRO A 466 17.12 -6.21 0.85
C PRO A 466 15.76 -5.53 0.88
N PHE A 467 15.40 -4.90 2.00
CA PHE A 467 14.14 -4.19 2.20
C PHE A 467 13.95 -3.06 1.17
N ASN A 468 14.94 -2.17 1.04
CA ASN A 468 14.94 -1.05 0.07
C ASN A 468 15.13 -1.48 -1.39
N LYS A 469 15.31 -2.78 -1.67
CA LYS A 469 15.37 -3.35 -3.03
C LYS A 469 14.16 -4.21 -3.38
N ARG A 470 13.44 -4.72 -2.37
CA ARG A 470 12.26 -5.58 -2.54
C ARG A 470 10.95 -4.80 -2.45
N PHE A 471 10.91 -3.68 -1.72
CA PHE A 471 9.74 -2.81 -1.60
C PHE A 471 10.07 -1.37 -2.02
N ILE A 472 9.13 -0.71 -2.69
CA ILE A 472 9.23 0.69 -3.11
C ILE A 472 7.91 1.39 -2.73
N MET A 473 8.03 2.36 -1.82
CA MET A 473 6.93 3.13 -1.22
C MET A 473 6.84 4.54 -1.86
N PRO A 474 5.81 5.36 -1.56
CA PRO A 474 5.65 6.72 -2.10
C PRO A 474 6.90 7.59 -1.94
N ASN A 475 7.32 8.24 -3.01
CA ASN A 475 8.56 9.01 -3.07
C ASN A 475 8.40 10.44 -2.49
N ASN A 476 7.89 10.53 -1.26
CA ASN A 476 7.63 11.79 -0.57
C ASN A 476 8.36 11.94 0.79
N GLY A 477 9.17 10.96 1.18
CA GLY A 477 10.02 10.98 2.38
C GLY A 477 11.48 10.58 2.10
N ASN A 478 11.92 9.45 2.63
CA ASN A 478 13.23 8.86 2.31
C ASN A 478 13.05 7.40 1.87
N GLN A 479 12.87 7.21 0.57
CA GLN A 479 12.73 5.88 -0.05
C GLN A 479 11.68 5.03 0.71
N VAL A 480 12.03 3.80 1.10
CA VAL A 480 11.18 2.90 1.88
C VAL A 480 11.14 3.21 3.39
N PHE A 481 12.08 4.01 3.92
CA PHE A 481 12.36 4.12 5.36
C PHE A 481 11.38 4.99 6.14
N TRP A 482 10.87 6.06 5.51
CA TRP A 482 9.73 6.85 6.00
C TRP A 482 9.08 7.59 4.84
N TRP A 483 7.74 7.62 4.84
CA TRP A 483 6.90 8.05 3.72
C TRP A 483 5.46 8.25 4.22
N SER A 484 4.60 8.91 3.43
CA SER A 484 3.15 9.02 3.74
C SER A 484 2.28 8.67 2.53
N VAL A 485 1.02 8.33 2.76
CA VAL A 485 0.01 8.15 1.70
C VAL A 485 -1.39 8.51 2.18
N GLU A 486 -2.20 9.00 1.24
CA GLU A 486 -3.58 9.41 1.50
C GLU A 486 -4.55 8.33 0.99
N MET A 487 -5.43 7.80 1.85
CA MET A 487 -6.42 6.78 1.46
C MET A 487 -7.81 7.12 2.03
N GLY A 488 -8.75 7.48 1.16
CA GLY A 488 -10.11 7.85 1.55
C GLY A 488 -10.15 9.04 2.53
N LEU A 489 -10.47 8.77 3.80
CA LEU A 489 -10.50 9.78 4.88
C LEU A 489 -9.24 9.79 5.77
N VAL A 490 -8.21 9.02 5.43
CA VAL A 490 -7.02 8.82 6.25
C VAL A 490 -5.77 9.36 5.57
N HIS A 491 -4.99 10.11 6.33
CA HIS A 491 -3.58 10.34 6.08
C HIS A 491 -2.77 9.32 6.89
N HIS A 492 -2.10 8.39 6.22
CA HIS A 492 -1.17 7.45 6.83
C HIS A 492 0.25 8.01 6.73
N THR A 493 0.94 8.16 7.85
CA THR A 493 2.38 8.49 7.90
C THR A 493 3.16 7.32 8.51
N VAL A 494 4.23 6.89 7.86
CA VAL A 494 5.07 5.76 8.28
C VAL A 494 6.47 6.25 8.57
N ILE A 495 7.01 5.90 9.74
CA ILE A 495 8.33 6.29 10.20
C ILE A 495 9.13 5.09 10.72
N SER A 496 10.46 5.18 10.66
CA SER A 496 11.35 4.18 11.24
C SER A 496 11.68 4.50 12.69
N SER A 497 11.42 3.56 13.60
CA SER A 497 11.94 3.59 14.97
C SER A 497 13.44 3.29 15.06
N GLU A 498 14.05 2.79 13.98
CA GLU A 498 15.46 2.36 13.92
C GLU A 498 16.41 3.46 13.44
N HIS A 499 15.87 4.62 13.07
CA HIS A 499 16.61 5.82 12.73
C HIS A 499 16.48 6.87 13.84
N ASP A 500 17.31 7.92 13.78
CA ASP A 500 17.25 9.03 14.73
C ASP A 500 15.87 9.70 14.71
N PHE A 501 15.07 9.47 15.75
CA PHE A 501 13.77 10.06 15.99
C PHE A 501 13.81 11.30 16.89
N THR A 502 15.00 11.83 17.21
CA THR A 502 15.13 12.98 18.13
C THR A 502 14.81 14.33 17.45
N PRO A 503 14.31 15.34 18.20
CA PRO A 503 13.98 16.65 17.66
C PRO A 503 15.15 17.32 16.93
N GLY A 504 15.00 17.43 15.60
CA GLY A 504 16.00 18.02 14.71
C GLY A 504 16.71 17.02 13.80
N SER A 505 16.45 15.72 13.92
CA SER A 505 16.89 14.72 12.94
C SER A 505 16.24 14.93 11.56
N PRO A 506 16.77 14.30 10.48
CA PRO A 506 16.14 14.35 9.15
C PRO A 506 14.70 13.83 9.15
N MET A 507 14.46 12.70 9.82
CA MET A 507 13.13 12.08 9.91
C MET A 507 12.16 12.91 10.74
N PHE A 508 12.59 13.44 11.90
CA PHE A 508 11.74 14.31 12.73
C PHE A 508 11.33 15.58 11.98
N LYS A 509 12.27 16.22 11.27
CA LYS A 509 12.00 17.39 10.41
C LYS A 509 11.08 17.06 9.25
N TRP A 510 11.17 15.87 8.69
CA TRP A 510 10.23 15.39 7.67
C TRP A 510 8.83 15.21 8.28
N LEU A 511 8.71 14.50 9.40
CA LEU A 511 7.43 14.20 10.07
C LEU A 511 6.71 15.47 10.55
N GLU A 512 7.42 16.46 11.10
CA GLU A 512 6.79 17.74 11.47
C GLU A 512 6.25 18.50 10.25
N ARG A 513 6.93 18.42 9.11
CA ARG A 513 6.48 19.03 7.85
C ARG A 513 5.32 18.26 7.23
N ASP A 514 5.32 16.94 7.38
CA ASP A 514 4.27 16.04 6.92
C ASP A 514 2.96 16.26 7.70
N LEU A 515 2.98 16.05 9.01
CA LEU A 515 1.83 16.29 9.90
C LEU A 515 1.26 17.71 9.79
N ARG A 516 2.09 18.70 9.40
CA ARG A 516 1.69 20.09 9.18
C ARG A 516 0.97 20.34 7.84
N ARG A 517 1.13 19.47 6.83
CA ARG A 517 0.53 19.65 5.49
C ARG A 517 -0.87 19.05 5.34
N VAL A 518 -1.29 18.21 6.29
CA VAL A 518 -2.57 17.49 6.26
C VAL A 518 -3.75 18.45 6.40
N ASP A 519 -4.62 18.48 5.39
CA ASP A 519 -5.91 19.17 5.48
C ASP A 519 -6.98 18.23 6.03
N ARG A 520 -7.30 18.38 7.32
CA ARG A 520 -8.31 17.57 8.01
C ARG A 520 -9.76 17.87 7.59
N ASP A 521 -10.03 18.85 6.71
CA ASP A 521 -11.31 18.90 5.98
C ASP A 521 -11.40 17.85 4.85
N ILE A 522 -10.28 17.23 4.46
CA ILE A 522 -10.17 16.23 3.37
C ILE A 522 -9.82 14.85 3.94
N THR A 523 -8.73 14.76 4.70
CA THR A 523 -8.26 13.56 5.40
C THR A 523 -8.34 13.82 6.92
N PRO A 524 -9.54 13.70 7.52
CA PRO A 524 -9.77 14.02 8.93
C PRO A 524 -8.92 13.18 9.87
N TRP A 525 -8.66 11.91 9.56
CA TRP A 525 -7.83 11.01 10.36
C TRP A 525 -6.34 11.17 10.05
N ILE A 526 -5.51 11.23 11.09
CA ILE A 526 -4.07 10.97 10.97
C ILE A 526 -3.73 9.71 11.74
N PHE A 527 -3.24 8.70 11.03
CA PHE A 527 -2.73 7.45 11.57
C PHE A 527 -1.22 7.37 11.34
N LEU A 528 -0.46 7.14 12.42
CA LEU A 528 0.99 6.99 12.38
C LEU A 528 1.39 5.54 12.56
N HIS A 529 2.33 5.07 11.77
CA HIS A 529 2.90 3.72 11.83
C HIS A 529 4.39 3.80 12.18
N LEU A 530 4.83 3.02 13.15
CA LEU A 530 6.25 2.84 13.51
C LEU A 530 6.47 1.44 14.10
N HIS A 531 7.60 0.81 13.87
CA HIS A 531 7.79 -0.57 14.31
C HIS A 531 7.84 -0.72 15.85
N ARG A 532 8.81 -0.09 16.53
CA ARG A 532 8.93 -0.19 18.00
C ARG A 532 7.90 0.71 18.72
N PRO A 533 7.08 0.18 19.64
CA PRO A 533 5.96 0.92 20.24
C PRO A 533 6.40 2.05 21.17
N MET A 534 5.62 3.14 21.17
CA MET A 534 5.74 4.25 22.14
C MET A 534 5.08 3.93 23.49
N TYR A 535 4.06 3.09 23.49
CA TYR A 535 3.32 2.60 24.64
C TYR A 535 3.19 1.08 24.52
N CYS A 536 3.94 0.36 25.35
CA CYS A 536 3.86 -1.07 25.59
C CYS A 536 4.10 -1.30 27.09
N SER A 537 3.48 -2.33 27.67
CA SER A 537 3.57 -2.65 29.09
C SER A 537 4.15 -4.04 29.39
N GLU A 538 4.67 -4.75 28.39
CA GLU A 538 5.32 -6.06 28.54
C GLU A 538 6.69 -5.98 29.25
N ASP A 539 7.05 -7.01 30.04
CA ASP A 539 8.22 -7.07 30.94
C ASP A 539 9.57 -7.30 30.21
N TYR A 540 9.79 -6.60 29.10
CA TYR A 540 11.10 -6.46 28.46
C TYR A 540 11.72 -5.10 28.80
N ALA A 541 12.50 -5.08 29.88
CA ALA A 541 13.14 -3.87 30.43
C ALA A 541 14.27 -3.25 29.58
N SER A 542 14.65 -3.88 28.46
CA SER A 542 15.48 -3.30 27.39
C SER A 542 14.65 -2.37 26.51
N ASP A 543 13.66 -2.95 25.83
CA ASP A 543 12.87 -2.32 24.78
C ASP A 543 11.90 -1.28 25.35
N TYR A 544 11.47 -1.46 26.59
CA TYR A 544 10.71 -0.44 27.33
C TYR A 544 11.49 0.88 27.49
N ARG A 545 12.83 0.85 27.52
CA ARG A 545 13.65 2.07 27.48
C ARG A 545 13.57 2.77 26.14
N VAL A 546 13.53 2.00 25.05
CA VAL A 546 13.33 2.52 23.70
C VAL A 546 11.92 3.12 23.58
N SER A 547 10.88 2.46 24.09
CA SER A 547 9.52 3.04 24.19
C SER A 547 9.49 4.36 24.94
N LEU A 548 10.19 4.48 26.09
CA LEU A 548 10.32 5.74 26.83
C LEU A 548 11.09 6.81 26.06
N MET A 549 12.14 6.44 25.31
CA MET A 549 12.87 7.38 24.43
C MET A 549 11.99 7.85 23.26
N ILE A 550 11.25 6.95 22.61
CA ILE A 550 10.30 7.27 21.54
C ILE A 550 9.22 8.22 22.08
N ARG A 551 8.62 7.92 23.24
CA ARG A 551 7.61 8.77 23.91
C ARG A 551 8.15 10.16 24.20
N LYS A 552 9.31 10.25 24.85
CA LYS A 552 9.98 11.52 25.20
C LYS A 552 10.20 12.44 23.99
N ASN A 553 10.51 11.88 22.82
CA ASN A 553 10.85 12.65 21.63
C ASN A 553 9.64 12.93 20.72
N LEU A 554 8.78 11.93 20.47
CA LEU A 554 7.70 12.04 19.48
C LEU A 554 6.34 12.45 20.08
N GLU A 555 5.99 12.03 21.30
CA GLU A 555 4.67 12.32 21.90
C GLU A 555 4.30 13.83 21.87
N PRO A 556 5.21 14.78 22.16
CA PRO A 556 4.89 16.21 22.07
C PRO A 556 4.57 16.68 20.63
N LEU A 557 5.18 16.06 19.61
CA LEU A 557 4.92 16.34 18.20
C LEU A 557 3.59 15.73 17.76
N LEU A 558 3.34 14.46 18.12
CA LEU A 558 2.11 13.77 17.76
C LEU A 558 0.89 14.46 18.38
N GLY A 559 1.02 14.91 19.64
CA GLY A 559 -0.03 15.67 20.31
C GLY A 559 -0.22 17.09 19.78
N LYS A 560 0.84 17.76 19.31
CA LYS A 560 0.76 19.08 18.64
C LYS A 560 -0.08 19.02 17.37
N TYR A 561 0.04 17.93 16.60
CA TYR A 561 -0.71 17.69 15.35
C TYR A 561 -1.94 16.78 15.53
N ARG A 562 -2.25 16.39 16.78
CA ARG A 562 -3.44 15.63 17.20
C ARG A 562 -3.62 14.28 16.50
N VAL A 563 -2.53 13.54 16.31
CA VAL A 563 -2.53 12.17 15.74
C VAL A 563 -3.55 11.30 16.49
N ASP A 564 -4.45 10.64 15.75
CA ASP A 564 -5.60 9.95 16.35
C ASP A 564 -5.28 8.53 16.80
N ALA A 565 -4.45 7.83 16.02
CA ALA A 565 -3.99 6.49 16.35
C ALA A 565 -2.52 6.29 15.95
N VAL A 566 -1.85 5.40 16.69
CA VAL A 566 -0.47 4.99 16.48
C VAL A 566 -0.41 3.46 16.44
N PHE A 567 0.04 2.92 15.32
CA PHE A 567 0.15 1.49 15.04
C PHE A 567 1.62 1.04 15.10
N SER A 568 1.86 -0.15 15.63
CA SER A 568 3.21 -0.67 15.88
C SER A 568 3.26 -2.19 16.09
N GLY A 569 4.44 -2.78 15.95
CA GLY A 569 4.71 -4.20 16.16
C GLY A 569 5.73 -4.43 17.28
N HIS A 570 6.81 -5.13 16.96
CA HIS A 570 8.06 -5.36 17.69
C HIS A 570 7.99 -6.25 18.94
N TYR A 571 6.99 -6.04 19.78
CA TYR A 571 6.65 -6.98 20.86
C TYR A 571 5.67 -7.99 20.26
N HIS A 572 5.91 -9.30 20.41
CA HIS A 572 5.14 -10.32 19.68
C HIS A 572 3.77 -10.60 20.33
N ALA A 573 2.99 -9.55 20.54
CA ALA A 573 1.74 -9.54 21.26
C ALA A 573 0.79 -8.44 20.75
N PHE A 574 -0.43 -8.46 21.27
CA PHE A 574 -1.42 -7.40 21.06
C PHE A 574 -1.55 -6.53 22.31
N GLU A 575 -1.49 -5.21 22.18
CA GLU A 575 -1.86 -4.26 23.24
C GLU A 575 -2.56 -3.02 22.66
N ARG A 576 -3.73 -2.66 23.22
CA ARG A 576 -4.44 -1.41 22.93
C ARG A 576 -4.58 -0.56 24.19
N THR A 577 -4.29 0.73 24.05
CA THR A 577 -4.40 1.71 25.13
C THR A 577 -5.78 2.36 25.20
N CYS A 578 -6.06 3.08 26.28
CA CYS A 578 -6.99 4.21 26.25
C CYS A 578 -6.40 5.33 25.35
N PRO A 579 -7.19 6.34 24.94
CA PRO A 579 -6.63 7.57 24.39
C PRO A 579 -5.67 8.18 25.43
N VAL A 580 -4.36 8.19 25.19
CA VAL A 580 -3.33 8.42 26.23
C VAL A 580 -2.32 9.49 25.83
N TYR A 581 -1.99 10.38 26.77
CA TYR A 581 -0.90 11.34 26.60
C TYR A 581 -0.27 11.63 27.97
N LYS A 582 1.06 11.51 28.05
CA LYS A 582 1.84 11.55 29.31
C LYS A 582 1.32 10.57 30.35
N GLU A 583 1.03 9.34 29.93
CA GLU A 583 0.52 8.22 30.75
C GLU A 583 -0.86 8.43 31.38
N GLU A 584 -1.53 9.57 31.11
CA GLU A 584 -2.90 9.86 31.53
C GLU A 584 -3.90 9.55 30.41
N CYS A 585 -4.94 8.77 30.73
CA CYS A 585 -6.09 8.58 29.83
C CYS A 585 -6.89 9.88 29.70
N ARG A 586 -7.19 10.29 28.46
CA ARG A 586 -7.79 11.57 28.12
C ARG A 586 -8.93 11.38 27.11
N SER A 587 -10.14 11.26 27.64
CA SER A 587 -11.38 11.14 26.88
C SER A 587 -12.48 12.07 27.42
N ILE A 588 -13.50 12.34 26.59
CA ILE A 588 -14.74 13.02 26.98
C ILE A 588 -15.87 11.99 26.90
N LYS A 589 -16.67 11.89 27.98
CA LYS A 589 -17.88 11.06 27.99
C LYS A 589 -19.00 11.75 27.23
N LEU A 590 -19.57 11.04 26.26
CA LEU A 590 -20.70 11.48 25.45
C LEU A 590 -22.03 11.08 26.11
N ASP A 591 -23.11 11.77 25.76
CA ASP A 591 -24.46 11.54 26.32
C ASP A 591 -24.99 10.11 26.10
N ASN A 592 -24.45 9.38 25.12
CA ASN A 592 -24.77 7.99 24.82
C ASN A 592 -23.93 6.96 25.60
N GLY A 593 -23.03 7.41 26.47
CA GLY A 593 -22.13 6.57 27.27
C GLY A 593 -20.85 6.11 26.55
N LEU A 594 -20.65 6.48 25.29
CA LEU A 594 -19.38 6.26 24.59
C LEU A 594 -18.35 7.33 24.99
N GLU A 595 -17.08 7.08 24.67
CA GLU A 595 -15.98 8.00 24.97
C GLU A 595 -15.35 8.55 23.69
N GLN A 596 -15.26 9.88 23.59
CA GLN A 596 -14.54 10.60 22.55
C GLN A 596 -13.08 10.77 22.96
N ALA A 597 -12.15 10.41 22.09
CA ALA A 597 -10.72 10.58 22.28
C ALA A 597 -10.32 12.06 22.34
N GLN A 598 -9.37 12.36 23.22
CA GLN A 598 -8.69 13.67 23.31
C GLN A 598 -7.16 13.49 23.38
N ALA A 599 -6.65 12.35 22.88
CA ALA A 599 -5.25 11.94 22.80
C ALA A 599 -5.14 10.76 21.81
N PRO A 600 -3.93 10.34 21.36
CA PRO A 600 -3.81 9.18 20.47
C PRO A 600 -4.22 7.87 21.17
N VAL A 601 -4.80 6.93 20.43
CA VAL A 601 -4.88 5.53 20.84
C VAL A 601 -3.69 4.77 20.24
N HIS A 602 -2.91 4.08 21.08
CA HIS A 602 -1.86 3.18 20.61
C HIS A 602 -2.44 1.77 20.43
N PHE A 603 -2.12 1.14 19.30
CA PHE A 603 -2.63 -0.16 18.87
C PHE A 603 -1.45 -1.02 18.39
N MET A 604 -0.83 -1.71 19.33
CA MET A 604 0.30 -2.60 19.11
C MET A 604 -0.21 -3.97 18.67
N VAL A 605 0.30 -4.48 17.54
CA VAL A 605 -0.15 -5.71 16.88
C VAL A 605 1.05 -6.47 16.30
N GLY A 606 2.05 -6.76 17.13
CA GLY A 606 3.26 -7.49 16.73
C GLY A 606 3.11 -9.01 16.76
N SER A 607 1.90 -9.55 16.94
CA SER A 607 1.66 -11.00 16.94
C SER A 607 1.29 -11.58 15.56
N GLY A 608 1.81 -10.97 14.48
CA GLY A 608 1.53 -11.37 13.10
C GLY A 608 1.98 -12.79 12.76
N GLY A 609 3.16 -13.23 13.24
CA GLY A 609 3.63 -14.59 12.99
C GLY A 609 4.99 -14.98 13.58
N ALA A 610 5.80 -14.01 14.02
CA ALA A 610 6.92 -14.26 14.91
C ALA A 610 6.43 -14.87 16.24
N ASP A 611 7.31 -15.65 16.90
CA ASP A 611 6.92 -16.46 18.05
C ASP A 611 6.41 -15.58 19.21
N VAL A 612 5.10 -15.66 19.46
CA VAL A 612 4.38 -14.89 20.49
C VAL A 612 5.07 -14.96 21.85
N ASP A 613 5.21 -13.78 22.47
CA ASP A 613 5.92 -13.62 23.73
C ASP A 613 5.15 -14.18 24.94
N ASN A 614 5.86 -14.34 26.05
CA ASN A 614 5.37 -14.95 27.29
C ASN A 614 5.73 -14.15 28.56
N THR A 615 6.22 -12.92 28.39
CA THR A 615 6.64 -12.02 29.48
C THR A 615 5.50 -11.16 29.99
N GLY A 616 4.83 -11.60 31.07
CA GLY A 616 3.62 -10.96 31.59
C GLY A 616 3.69 -9.43 31.75
N TYR A 617 2.61 -8.73 31.41
CA TYR A 617 2.58 -7.27 31.40
C TYR A 617 2.64 -6.63 32.81
N TYR A 618 3.42 -5.56 32.94
CA TYR A 618 3.40 -4.62 34.05
C TYR A 618 1.98 -4.06 34.31
N ASN A 619 1.73 -3.61 35.54
CA ASN A 619 0.47 -2.91 35.85
C ASN A 619 0.55 -1.43 35.49
N VAL A 620 -0.22 -1.01 34.49
CA VAL A 620 -0.27 0.39 34.00
C VAL A 620 -1.72 0.88 33.93
N THR A 621 -1.93 2.19 34.13
CA THR A 621 -3.26 2.83 34.15
C THR A 621 -3.89 2.98 32.78
N TRP A 622 -3.09 2.95 31.70
CA TRP A 622 -3.50 3.31 30.36
C TRP A 622 -3.76 2.12 29.42
N ARG A 623 -3.49 0.88 29.83
CA ARG A 623 -3.82 -0.33 29.05
C ARG A 623 -5.33 -0.56 29.09
N ALA A 624 -5.96 -0.69 27.93
CA ALA A 624 -7.38 -1.04 27.80
C ALA A 624 -7.60 -2.51 27.47
N ALA A 625 -6.74 -3.12 26.66
CA ALA A 625 -6.71 -4.55 26.36
C ALA A 625 -5.28 -5.00 26.02
N ALA A 626 -4.91 -6.24 26.33
CA ALA A 626 -3.69 -6.88 25.81
C ALA A 626 -3.80 -8.41 25.80
N MET A 627 -3.11 -9.07 24.87
CA MET A 627 -3.18 -10.52 24.63
C MET A 627 -1.87 -11.09 24.05
N MET A 628 -1.39 -12.20 24.61
CA MET A 628 -0.34 -13.04 24.02
C MET A 628 -0.98 -14.12 23.14
N GLU A 629 -1.42 -13.70 21.94
CA GLU A 629 -2.12 -14.54 20.97
C GLU A 629 -1.74 -14.11 19.55
N TYR A 630 -1.51 -15.06 18.64
CA TYR A 630 -1.34 -14.74 17.21
C TYR A 630 -2.60 -14.08 16.64
N GLY A 631 -2.42 -13.05 15.82
CA GLY A 631 -3.54 -12.36 15.19
C GLY A 631 -3.11 -11.16 14.36
N TYR A 632 -4.11 -10.39 13.92
CA TYR A 632 -3.90 -9.17 13.15
C TYR A 632 -5.00 -8.14 13.40
N GLY A 633 -4.68 -6.89 13.13
CA GLY A 633 -5.58 -5.76 13.25
C GLY A 633 -6.46 -5.59 12.02
N ARG A 634 -7.73 -5.25 12.23
CA ARG A 634 -8.65 -4.75 11.20
C ARG A 634 -9.10 -3.36 11.63
N VAL A 635 -8.92 -2.36 10.78
CA VAL A 635 -9.32 -0.98 11.05
C VAL A 635 -10.38 -0.58 10.05
N HIS A 636 -11.55 -0.19 10.54
CA HIS A 636 -12.72 0.18 9.74
C HIS A 636 -13.00 1.67 9.94
N VAL A 637 -12.70 2.49 8.94
CA VAL A 637 -12.97 3.93 8.97
C VAL A 637 -14.36 4.15 8.39
N HIS A 638 -15.33 4.55 9.21
CA HIS A 638 -16.72 4.68 8.79
C HIS A 638 -17.04 6.07 8.24
N ASN A 639 -16.47 7.12 8.84
CA ASN A 639 -16.70 8.51 8.47
C ASN A 639 -15.63 9.42 9.10
N ALA A 640 -15.83 10.73 9.00
CA ALA A 640 -14.92 11.77 9.48
C ALA A 640 -14.85 11.96 11.02
N THR A 641 -15.50 11.11 11.83
CA THR A 641 -15.38 11.13 13.30
C THR A 641 -15.44 9.75 13.98
N HIS A 642 -15.85 8.70 13.28
CA HIS A 642 -15.91 7.33 13.80
C HIS A 642 -15.06 6.34 12.99
N ALA A 643 -14.15 5.66 13.67
CA ALA A 643 -13.44 4.47 13.20
C ALA A 643 -13.59 3.34 14.23
N GLN A 644 -13.46 2.09 13.79
CA GLN A 644 -13.48 0.91 14.65
C GLN A 644 -12.13 0.18 14.52
N LEU A 645 -11.53 -0.16 15.66
CA LEU A 645 -10.30 -0.93 15.77
C LEU A 645 -10.64 -2.34 16.26
N GLU A 646 -10.24 -3.37 15.54
CA GLU A 646 -10.48 -4.77 15.90
C GLU A 646 -9.19 -5.59 15.87
N PHE A 647 -9.05 -6.54 16.78
CA PHE A 647 -8.00 -7.56 16.76
C PHE A 647 -8.61 -8.95 16.54
N LYS A 648 -8.27 -9.58 15.41
CA LYS A 648 -8.73 -10.91 15.03
C LYS A 648 -7.68 -11.95 15.41
N ARG A 649 -8.03 -12.85 16.33
CA ARG A 649 -7.15 -13.92 16.84
C ARG A 649 -7.15 -15.11 15.88
N ASN A 650 -5.97 -15.61 15.54
CA ASN A 650 -5.82 -16.70 14.57
C ASN A 650 -6.36 -18.05 15.07
N ARG A 651 -6.12 -18.39 16.36
CA ARG A 651 -6.44 -19.72 16.93
C ARG A 651 -7.91 -20.13 16.78
N ASP A 652 -8.83 -19.20 17.01
CA ASP A 652 -10.28 -19.42 16.98
C ASP A 652 -11.01 -18.49 16.00
N LYS A 653 -10.26 -17.72 15.20
CA LYS A 653 -10.73 -16.86 14.11
C LYS A 653 -11.70 -15.76 14.58
N SER A 654 -11.71 -15.50 15.89
CA SER A 654 -12.64 -14.59 16.55
C SER A 654 -12.09 -13.16 16.64
N ILE A 655 -12.98 -12.18 16.66
CA ILE A 655 -12.64 -10.83 17.08
C ILE A 655 -12.51 -10.85 18.60
N ALA A 656 -11.28 -10.80 19.09
CA ALA A 656 -10.97 -10.92 20.51
C ALA A 656 -11.01 -9.57 21.23
N ASP A 657 -10.70 -8.48 20.52
CA ASP A 657 -10.93 -7.10 20.95
C ASP A 657 -11.58 -6.30 19.82
N SER A 658 -12.50 -5.40 20.17
CA SER A 658 -13.17 -4.50 19.23
C SER A 658 -13.54 -3.20 19.96
N SER A 659 -13.17 -2.05 19.38
CA SER A 659 -13.28 -0.75 20.06
C SER A 659 -13.59 0.39 19.09
N TRP A 660 -14.42 1.33 19.51
CA TRP A 660 -14.71 2.55 18.76
C TRP A 660 -13.67 3.64 19.07
N LEU A 661 -12.94 4.07 18.05
CA LEU A 661 -12.18 5.30 18.05
C LEU A 661 -13.10 6.43 17.57
N ILE A 662 -13.57 7.26 18.50
CA ILE A 662 -14.40 8.44 18.21
C ILE A 662 -13.54 9.69 18.41
N SER A 663 -13.40 10.51 17.39
CA SER A 663 -12.58 11.74 17.42
C SER A 663 -13.32 12.88 16.71
N ASP A 664 -13.21 14.10 17.22
CA ASP A 664 -13.51 15.33 16.48
C ASP A 664 -12.23 16.01 15.97
N HIS A 665 -11.07 15.39 16.23
CA HIS A 665 -9.74 15.89 15.93
C HIS A 665 -9.42 17.24 16.60
N ASP A 666 -10.14 17.64 17.67
CA ASP A 666 -9.87 18.87 18.42
C ASP A 666 -9.76 18.62 19.93
N TRP A 667 -8.54 18.78 20.46
CA TRP A 667 -8.23 18.42 21.84
C TRP A 667 -8.24 19.68 22.70
N SER A 668 -9.41 19.94 23.28
CA SER A 668 -9.76 21.16 24.03
C SER A 668 -8.77 21.57 25.14
N TRP A 669 -7.97 20.63 25.65
CA TRP A 669 -6.99 20.83 26.72
C TRP A 669 -5.56 21.09 26.22
N MET A 670 -5.24 20.87 24.93
CA MET A 670 -3.89 21.08 24.37
C MET A 670 -3.64 22.56 24.03
N PRO A 671 -2.69 23.24 24.70
CA PRO A 671 -2.45 24.66 24.44
C PRO A 671 -1.74 24.87 23.09
N GLY A 672 -2.50 25.27 22.07
CA GLY A 672 -1.94 25.80 20.83
C GLY A 672 -2.28 25.04 19.54
N THR A 673 -3.57 24.95 19.19
CA THR A 673 -4.05 25.33 17.84
C THR A 673 -5.58 25.37 17.80
N ALA A 674 -6.18 26.41 18.41
CA ALA A 674 -7.36 26.98 17.76
C ALA A 674 -6.91 27.37 16.34
N MET A 675 -7.62 26.92 15.29
CA MET A 675 -7.23 27.27 13.91
C MET A 675 -7.08 28.78 13.77
N ALA A 676 -6.01 29.23 13.10
CA ALA A 676 -5.70 30.64 12.88
C ALA A 676 -6.64 31.29 11.83
N SER A 677 -7.94 31.25 12.11
CA SER A 677 -8.88 32.18 11.50
C SER A 677 -8.65 33.56 12.10
N THR A 678 -8.29 34.53 11.25
CA THR A 678 -7.76 35.87 11.56
C THR A 678 -6.27 35.96 11.92
N ASP A 679 -5.69 37.10 11.54
CA ASP A 679 -4.36 37.63 11.85
C ASP A 679 -3.10 36.84 11.43
N MET A 680 -2.95 36.68 10.12
CA MET A 680 -1.63 36.61 9.46
C MET A 680 -1.31 37.92 8.73
N ALA A 681 -0.68 38.87 9.43
CA ALA A 681 -0.12 40.08 8.84
C ALA A 681 1.19 40.48 9.54
N SER A 682 2.21 40.83 8.75
CA SER A 682 3.52 41.37 9.19
C SER A 682 4.35 40.54 10.19
N SER A 683 5.13 39.60 9.66
CA SER A 683 6.57 39.54 9.95
C SER A 683 7.30 39.00 8.70
N SER A 684 8.54 39.45 8.44
CA SER A 684 9.30 39.09 7.23
C SER A 684 10.38 38.04 7.55
N PRO A 685 10.62 37.04 6.67
CA PRO A 685 11.61 36.01 6.91
C PRO A 685 13.04 36.46 6.58
N LEU A 686 14.01 35.78 7.19
CA LEU A 686 15.43 35.79 6.79
C LEU A 686 15.79 34.43 6.17
N GLY A 687 16.59 34.45 5.11
CA GLY A 687 17.16 33.24 4.49
C GLY A 687 16.22 32.53 3.53
N ALA A 688 16.13 33.02 2.29
CA ALA A 688 15.54 32.26 1.19
C ALA A 688 16.55 31.23 0.65
N VAL A 689 16.05 30.05 0.32
CA VAL A 689 16.69 29.05 -0.56
C VAL A 689 15.73 28.86 -1.74
N ASP A 690 16.24 28.63 -2.95
CA ASP A 690 15.49 28.85 -4.19
C ASP A 690 14.30 27.90 -4.45
N ASP A 691 13.10 28.32 -4.06
CA ASP A 691 11.82 27.78 -4.54
C ASP A 691 11.58 28.20 -6.01
N ASN A 692 12.01 27.41 -7.00
CA ASN A 692 11.77 27.75 -8.42
C ASN A 692 11.55 26.57 -9.38
N TRP A 693 10.72 25.58 -9.01
CA TRP A 693 10.31 24.49 -9.92
C TRP A 693 8.84 24.58 -10.41
N CYS A 694 8.00 25.42 -9.80
CA CYS A 694 6.55 25.48 -10.09
C CYS A 694 6.09 26.63 -11.01
N ALA A 695 7.01 27.36 -11.66
CA ALA A 695 6.71 28.61 -12.35
C ALA A 695 6.67 28.52 -13.90
N ALA A 696 6.14 27.43 -14.47
CA ALA A 696 6.18 27.17 -15.92
C ALA A 696 4.84 26.72 -16.57
N ALA A 697 3.68 26.94 -15.92
CA ALA A 697 2.37 26.68 -16.51
C ALA A 697 1.44 27.90 -16.37
N GLY A 698 0.86 28.35 -17.49
CA GLY A 698 -0.05 29.51 -17.49
C GLY A 698 -1.41 29.16 -16.85
N THR A 699 -1.69 29.70 -15.66
CA THR A 699 -2.90 29.38 -14.88
C THR A 699 -4.18 29.66 -15.67
N LEU A 700 -5.00 28.63 -15.83
CA LEU A 700 -6.14 28.68 -16.73
C LEU A 700 -7.36 29.31 -16.02
N LEU A 701 -7.60 30.60 -16.33
CA LEU A 701 -8.61 31.43 -15.67
C LEU A 701 -10.04 30.96 -15.95
N LEU A 702 -10.60 30.22 -15.01
CA LEU A 702 -11.99 29.77 -14.96
C LEU A 702 -12.68 30.34 -13.71
N PRO A 703 -14.01 30.55 -13.72
CA PRO A 703 -14.71 31.21 -12.61
C PRO A 703 -14.71 30.37 -11.34
N GLU A 704 -14.72 31.03 -10.18
CA GLU A 704 -14.87 30.36 -8.88
C GLU A 704 -16.31 29.90 -8.65
N VAL A 705 -16.52 28.64 -8.27
CA VAL A 705 -17.84 28.15 -7.83
C VAL A 705 -18.24 28.85 -6.52
N LYS A 706 -19.20 29.77 -6.61
CA LYS A 706 -19.79 30.49 -5.47
C LYS A 706 -21.29 30.25 -5.44
N ILE A 707 -21.75 29.56 -4.41
CA ILE A 707 -23.12 29.04 -4.30
C ILE A 707 -23.96 29.98 -3.43
N LYS A 708 -25.23 30.20 -3.81
CA LYS A 708 -26.17 30.93 -2.95
C LYS A 708 -26.64 30.00 -1.84
N ALA A 709 -26.32 30.37 -0.59
CA ALA A 709 -26.41 29.48 0.54
C ALA A 709 -27.84 28.98 0.86
N SER A 710 -27.96 27.66 1.04
CA SER A 710 -28.98 27.01 1.86
C SER A 710 -28.32 26.41 3.12
N ALA A 711 -29.08 25.70 3.96
CA ALA A 711 -28.75 25.46 5.38
C ALA A 711 -27.40 24.73 5.66
N ASN A 712 -26.87 23.93 4.74
CA ASN A 712 -25.57 23.21 4.90
C ASN A 712 -24.44 23.76 4.01
N SER A 713 -24.56 25.03 3.56
CA SER A 713 -23.74 25.61 2.48
C SER A 713 -22.21 25.39 2.55
N LYS A 714 -21.54 25.52 3.71
CA LYS A 714 -20.07 25.54 3.77
C LYS A 714 -19.37 24.26 3.30
N GLN A 715 -19.77 23.08 3.78
CA GLN A 715 -19.14 21.81 3.36
C GLN A 715 -19.47 21.46 1.91
N VAL A 716 -20.72 21.72 1.49
CA VAL A 716 -21.15 21.54 0.09
C VAL A 716 -20.35 22.45 -0.85
N GLU A 717 -20.12 23.71 -0.45
CA GLU A 717 -19.28 24.65 -1.21
C GLU A 717 -17.80 24.24 -1.23
N LYS A 718 -17.24 23.72 -0.12
CA LYS A 718 -15.87 23.13 -0.12
C LYS A 718 -15.75 21.95 -1.08
N ARG A 719 -16.61 20.92 -0.96
CA ARG A 719 -16.52 19.69 -1.80
C ARG A 719 -16.76 20.00 -3.29
N LEU A 720 -17.63 20.97 -3.62
CA LEU A 720 -17.80 21.45 -5.00
C LEU A 720 -16.59 22.25 -5.51
N LYS A 721 -15.99 23.12 -4.70
CA LYS A 721 -14.75 23.82 -5.07
C LYS A 721 -13.58 22.88 -5.27
N TYR A 722 -13.46 21.83 -4.45
CA TYR A 722 -12.44 20.78 -4.61
C TYR A 722 -12.61 20.06 -5.96
N LEU A 723 -13.78 19.45 -6.21
CA LEU A 723 -14.04 18.71 -7.45
C LEU A 723 -13.86 19.58 -8.72
N TRP A 724 -14.29 20.85 -8.66
CA TRP A 724 -14.05 21.84 -9.72
C TRP A 724 -12.56 22.11 -9.93
N SER A 725 -11.83 22.46 -8.87
CA SER A 725 -10.40 22.81 -8.96
C SER A 725 -9.52 21.62 -9.34
N ALA A 726 -9.84 20.42 -8.84
CA ALA A 726 -9.18 19.17 -9.23
C ALA A 726 -9.45 18.85 -10.70
N ALA A 727 -10.70 18.96 -11.18
CA ALA A 727 -11.00 18.80 -12.60
C ALA A 727 -10.27 19.82 -13.49
N HIS A 728 -10.07 21.05 -13.00
CA HIS A 728 -9.32 22.09 -13.71
C HIS A 728 -7.82 21.75 -13.79
N ALA A 729 -7.21 21.38 -12.67
CA ALA A 729 -5.79 21.01 -12.59
C ALA A 729 -5.49 19.75 -13.41
N MET A 730 -6.40 18.78 -13.40
CA MET A 730 -6.25 17.52 -14.16
C MET A 730 -6.50 17.68 -15.66
N LEU A 731 -7.25 18.69 -16.13
CA LEU A 731 -7.63 18.76 -17.55
C LEU A 731 -6.45 18.79 -18.55
N PRO A 732 -5.35 19.51 -18.31
CA PRO A 732 -4.21 19.54 -19.23
C PRO A 732 -3.41 18.22 -19.26
N ALA A 733 -3.41 17.45 -18.17
CA ALA A 733 -2.62 16.22 -18.03
C ALA A 733 -3.45 14.96 -18.34
N ASN A 734 -4.64 14.84 -17.75
CA ASN A 734 -5.54 13.70 -17.89
C ASN A 734 -7.00 14.17 -18.08
N ALA A 735 -7.36 14.41 -19.35
CA ALA A 735 -8.71 14.83 -19.74
C ALA A 735 -9.79 13.75 -19.53
N ALA A 736 -9.42 12.50 -19.22
CA ALA A 736 -10.35 11.46 -18.82
C ALA A 736 -10.69 11.57 -17.32
N MET A 737 -9.69 11.74 -16.46
CA MET A 737 -9.87 11.99 -15.03
C MET A 737 -10.64 13.29 -14.77
N ALA A 738 -10.25 14.38 -15.44
CA ALA A 738 -10.99 15.65 -15.37
C ALA A 738 -12.47 15.51 -15.76
N HIS A 739 -12.81 14.58 -16.67
CA HIS A 739 -14.20 14.29 -17.01
C HIS A 739 -14.92 13.48 -15.93
N GLN A 740 -14.27 12.51 -15.29
CA GLN A 740 -14.85 11.76 -14.16
C GLN A 740 -15.09 12.67 -12.93
N LEU A 741 -14.14 13.55 -12.62
CA LEU A 741 -14.29 14.56 -11.57
C LEU A 741 -15.47 15.49 -11.87
N MET A 742 -15.68 15.89 -13.12
CA MET A 742 -16.86 16.67 -13.54
C MET A 742 -18.18 15.88 -13.51
N LEU A 743 -18.16 14.57 -13.74
CA LEU A 743 -19.35 13.72 -13.56
C LEU A 743 -19.73 13.62 -12.07
N ARG A 744 -18.76 13.37 -11.18
CA ARG A 744 -18.95 13.38 -9.72
C ARG A 744 -19.38 14.75 -9.20
N PHE A 745 -18.83 15.85 -9.73
CA PHE A 745 -19.29 17.22 -9.47
C PHE A 745 -20.77 17.41 -9.82
N MET A 746 -21.20 17.05 -11.04
CA MET A 746 -22.60 17.20 -11.47
C MET A 746 -23.57 16.27 -10.74
N ALA A 747 -23.12 15.10 -10.27
CA ALA A 747 -23.89 14.22 -9.38
C ALA A 747 -24.09 14.89 -8.01
N PHE A 748 -23.01 15.35 -7.37
CA PHE A 748 -23.07 15.98 -6.05
C PHE A 748 -23.87 17.29 -6.03
N VAL A 749 -23.85 18.08 -7.13
CA VAL A 749 -24.74 19.24 -7.34
C VAL A 749 -26.22 18.83 -7.28
N LYS A 750 -26.59 17.75 -7.97
CA LYS A 750 -27.97 17.22 -8.05
C LYS A 750 -28.43 16.67 -6.71
N GLU A 751 -27.58 15.91 -6.02
CA GLU A 751 -27.83 15.35 -4.69
C GLU A 751 -28.00 16.45 -3.64
N SER A 752 -27.07 17.41 -3.60
CA SER A 752 -27.10 18.57 -2.69
C SER A 752 -28.20 19.59 -3.03
N ARG A 753 -28.93 19.40 -4.14
CA ARG A 753 -29.98 20.31 -4.66
C ARG A 753 -29.48 21.75 -4.83
N VAL A 754 -28.25 21.90 -5.30
CA VAL A 754 -27.59 23.20 -5.53
C VAL A 754 -27.89 23.71 -6.93
N GLU A 755 -28.24 24.99 -7.05
CA GLU A 755 -28.20 25.70 -8.34
C GLU A 755 -26.80 26.25 -8.58
N LEU A 756 -26.16 25.84 -9.68
CA LEU A 756 -24.88 26.39 -10.12
C LEU A 756 -25.07 27.79 -10.76
N PRO A 757 -24.10 28.71 -10.58
CA PRO A 757 -24.05 29.96 -11.35
C PRO A 757 -24.02 29.71 -12.86
N ALA A 758 -24.65 30.61 -13.64
CA ALA A 758 -24.70 30.48 -15.09
C ALA A 758 -23.30 30.57 -15.74
N ASP A 759 -22.44 31.40 -15.18
CA ASP A 759 -21.03 31.54 -15.55
C ASP A 759 -20.20 30.30 -15.25
N VAL A 760 -20.59 29.46 -14.28
CA VAL A 760 -20.00 28.11 -14.06
C VAL A 760 -20.54 27.13 -15.10
N LEU A 761 -21.87 27.10 -15.28
CA LEU A 761 -22.55 26.22 -16.25
C LEU A 761 -22.10 26.44 -17.70
N ASP A 762 -21.72 27.67 -18.06
CA ASP A 762 -21.23 28.01 -19.40
C ASP A 762 -19.94 27.26 -19.77
N TYR A 763 -19.14 26.79 -18.78
CA TYR A 763 -17.97 25.92 -18.99
C TYR A 763 -18.29 24.42 -18.87
N ILE A 764 -19.56 24.00 -18.82
CA ILE A 764 -19.94 22.60 -18.64
C ILE A 764 -20.65 22.09 -19.91
N CYS A 765 -20.24 20.91 -20.40
CA CYS A 765 -20.89 20.31 -21.56
C CYS A 765 -22.28 19.80 -21.22
N ALA A 766 -23.32 20.46 -21.72
CA ALA A 766 -24.73 20.11 -21.51
C ALA A 766 -25.14 18.70 -21.97
N ARG A 767 -24.27 17.96 -22.68
CA ARG A 767 -24.49 16.56 -23.09
C ARG A 767 -23.75 15.52 -22.23
N CYS A 768 -22.59 15.86 -21.64
CA CYS A 768 -21.72 14.86 -21.00
C CYS A 768 -20.97 15.36 -19.76
N ALA A 769 -21.31 16.53 -19.21
CA ALA A 769 -20.65 17.20 -18.08
C ALA A 769 -19.16 17.59 -18.26
N ALA A 770 -18.47 17.15 -19.31
CA ALA A 770 -17.07 17.52 -19.57
C ALA A 770 -16.84 19.04 -19.52
N LEU A 771 -15.78 19.46 -18.82
CA LEU A 771 -15.34 20.85 -18.75
C LEU A 771 -15.02 21.37 -20.16
N LEU A 772 -15.42 22.60 -20.47
CA LEU A 772 -15.31 23.24 -21.78
C LEU A 772 -14.29 24.38 -21.77
N VAL A 773 -13.01 24.02 -21.85
CA VAL A 773 -11.92 25.00 -21.92
C VAL A 773 -11.57 25.29 -23.38
N PRO A 774 -11.73 26.56 -23.84
CA PRO A 774 -11.26 26.99 -25.15
C PRO A 774 -9.81 26.62 -25.41
N GLY A 775 -9.56 25.84 -26.47
CA GLY A 775 -8.21 25.45 -26.89
C GLY A 775 -7.60 24.24 -26.16
N VAL A 776 -8.23 23.73 -25.10
CA VAL A 776 -7.80 22.49 -24.40
C VAL A 776 -8.84 21.38 -24.63
N SER A 777 -10.05 21.53 -24.09
CA SER A 777 -11.12 20.52 -24.17
C SER A 777 -12.32 20.94 -25.02
N ALA A 778 -12.30 22.17 -25.57
CA ALA A 778 -13.34 22.64 -26.46
C ALA A 778 -12.81 23.56 -27.58
N ALA A 779 -13.32 23.35 -28.79
CA ALA A 779 -13.01 24.16 -29.97
C ALA A 779 -14.00 25.33 -30.10
N VAL A 780 -13.50 26.57 -30.14
CA VAL A 780 -14.33 27.78 -30.28
C VAL A 780 -14.34 28.26 -31.73
N ARG A 781 -15.52 28.57 -32.27
CA ARG A 781 -15.68 29.23 -33.58
C ARG A 781 -16.69 30.36 -33.49
N VAL A 782 -16.35 31.51 -34.09
CA VAL A 782 -17.31 32.58 -34.32
C VAL A 782 -18.20 32.17 -35.50
N VAL A 783 -19.51 32.26 -35.33
CA VAL A 783 -20.51 31.88 -36.33
C VAL A 783 -21.36 33.09 -36.70
N ALA A 784 -21.51 33.33 -38.01
CA ALA A 784 -22.40 34.36 -38.51
C ALA A 784 -23.86 34.03 -38.15
N GLN A 785 -24.64 35.06 -37.81
CA GLN A 785 -26.05 34.89 -37.45
C GLN A 785 -26.90 34.28 -38.60
N ALA A 786 -26.37 34.32 -39.82
CA ALA A 786 -26.95 33.76 -41.03
C ALA A 786 -27.13 32.23 -41.00
N ASP A 787 -26.33 31.46 -40.24
CA ASP A 787 -26.31 29.99 -40.36
C ASP A 787 -27.13 29.26 -39.26
N ASN A 788 -27.56 29.99 -38.23
CA ASN A 788 -28.25 29.37 -37.08
C ASN A 788 -29.76 29.17 -37.36
N ALA A 789 -30.11 28.00 -37.90
CA ALA A 789 -31.50 27.61 -38.19
C ALA A 789 -32.44 27.65 -36.97
N ARG A 790 -31.94 27.34 -35.76
CA ARG A 790 -32.73 27.38 -34.52
C ARG A 790 -33.05 28.83 -34.12
N LEU A 791 -32.12 29.76 -34.35
CA LEU A 791 -32.32 31.19 -34.13
C LEU A 791 -33.25 31.81 -35.19
N LYS A 792 -33.13 31.41 -36.47
CA LYS A 792 -34.07 31.79 -37.54
C LYS A 792 -35.53 31.51 -37.17
N ARG A 793 -35.84 30.36 -36.56
CA ARG A 793 -37.20 30.06 -36.05
C ARG A 793 -37.65 31.04 -34.96
N LYS A 794 -36.82 31.32 -33.94
CA LYS A 794 -37.14 32.30 -32.86
C LYS A 794 -37.34 33.71 -33.40
N ILE A 795 -36.55 34.15 -34.38
CA ILE A 795 -36.69 35.48 -35.01
C ILE A 795 -37.98 35.53 -35.85
N LYS A 796 -38.33 34.47 -36.58
CA LYS A 796 -39.59 34.40 -37.35
C LYS A 796 -40.83 34.44 -36.44
N GLN A 797 -40.77 33.81 -35.25
CA GLN A 797 -41.81 33.97 -34.22
C GLN A 797 -41.87 35.41 -33.68
N LYS A 798 -40.75 35.99 -33.24
CA LYS A 798 -40.74 37.39 -32.72
C LYS A 798 -41.20 38.43 -33.75
N ARG A 799 -40.90 38.24 -35.06
CA ARG A 799 -41.46 39.08 -36.13
C ARG A 799 -42.97 38.94 -36.28
N LYS A 800 -43.53 37.72 -36.12
CA LYS A 800 -44.99 37.49 -36.15
C LYS A 800 -45.72 38.04 -34.92
N GLN A 801 -44.99 38.26 -33.81
CA GLN A 801 -45.50 38.90 -32.59
C GLN A 801 -45.41 40.44 -32.69
N ARG A 802 -44.32 40.98 -33.24
CA ARG A 802 -44.08 42.42 -33.45
C ARG A 802 -44.90 43.08 -34.58
N SER A 803 -45.75 42.36 -35.31
CA SER A 803 -46.68 42.96 -36.27
C SER A 803 -47.99 43.44 -35.63
N VAL A 804 -48.11 43.37 -34.30
CA VAL A 804 -49.24 43.90 -33.52
C VAL A 804 -48.87 45.24 -32.87
N ASP A 805 -47.65 45.36 -32.35
CA ASP A 805 -47.14 46.57 -31.69
C ASP A 805 -46.47 47.52 -32.69
N ASN A 806 -47.11 48.65 -32.98
CA ASN A 806 -46.76 49.54 -34.10
C ASN A 806 -45.54 50.46 -33.82
N ALA A 807 -44.39 49.86 -33.50
CA ALA A 807 -43.16 50.55 -33.09
C ALA A 807 -42.10 50.60 -34.21
N LYS A 808 -41.48 51.79 -34.41
CA LYS A 808 -40.39 51.98 -35.38
C LYS A 808 -39.17 51.10 -35.05
N PRO A 809 -38.49 50.51 -36.06
CA PRO A 809 -37.30 49.70 -35.83
C PRO A 809 -36.08 50.54 -35.44
N ALA A 810 -35.46 50.23 -34.30
CA ALA A 810 -34.09 50.62 -34.03
C ALA A 810 -33.11 49.76 -34.87
N PRO A 811 -31.90 50.23 -35.20
CA PRO A 811 -30.90 49.44 -35.90
C PRO A 811 -30.51 48.18 -35.10
N GLU A 812 -30.94 47.00 -35.54
CA GLU A 812 -30.65 45.73 -34.88
C GLU A 812 -29.22 45.30 -35.22
N ALA A 813 -28.25 45.82 -34.45
CA ALA A 813 -26.82 45.57 -34.65
C ALA A 813 -26.53 44.06 -34.67
N LEU A 814 -26.01 43.57 -35.80
CA LEU A 814 -25.63 42.18 -36.03
C LEU A 814 -24.63 41.72 -34.96
N ARG A 815 -25.08 40.83 -34.07
CA ARG A 815 -24.22 40.20 -33.06
C ARG A 815 -23.81 38.82 -33.55
N ASN A 816 -22.50 38.60 -33.64
CA ASN A 816 -21.93 37.28 -33.86
C ASN A 816 -22.32 36.33 -32.72
N ALA A 817 -22.36 35.03 -33.01
CA ALA A 817 -22.51 33.99 -31.99
C ALA A 817 -21.18 33.26 -31.80
N LEU A 818 -20.85 32.90 -30.56
CA LEU A 818 -19.80 31.91 -30.31
C LEU A 818 -20.44 30.52 -30.31
N ARG A 819 -19.86 29.59 -31.07
CA ARG A 819 -20.11 28.15 -30.90
C ARG A 819 -18.88 27.54 -30.23
N VAL A 820 -19.11 26.87 -29.11
CA VAL A 820 -18.08 26.12 -28.36
C VAL A 820 -18.43 24.64 -28.50
N THR A 821 -17.59 23.88 -29.21
CA THR A 821 -17.78 22.45 -29.45
C THR A 821 -16.93 21.65 -28.49
N CYS A 822 -17.54 20.80 -27.65
CA CYS A 822 -16.86 19.87 -26.76
C CYS A 822 -16.03 18.86 -27.56
N SER A 823 -14.72 18.78 -27.32
CA SER A 823 -13.84 17.83 -28.00
C SER A 823 -14.24 16.37 -27.75
N ARG A 824 -14.73 16.05 -26.53
CA ARG A 824 -15.10 14.68 -26.13
C ARG A 824 -16.35 14.13 -26.82
N CYS A 825 -17.41 14.93 -26.97
CA CYS A 825 -18.71 14.43 -27.47
C CYS A 825 -19.29 15.19 -28.68
N GLN A 826 -18.51 16.13 -29.24
CA GLN A 826 -18.83 16.99 -30.39
C GLN A 826 -20.12 17.82 -30.25
N HIS A 827 -20.64 17.94 -29.02
CA HIS A 827 -21.79 18.80 -28.72
C HIS A 827 -21.39 20.27 -28.77
N GLY A 828 -22.16 21.09 -29.48
CA GLY A 828 -21.92 22.53 -29.65
C GLY A 828 -22.84 23.39 -28.81
N ASN A 829 -22.33 23.93 -27.70
CA ASN A 829 -22.98 25.02 -26.97
C ASN A 829 -22.91 26.30 -27.83
N VAL A 830 -23.91 27.19 -27.74
CA VAL A 830 -23.97 28.43 -28.53
C VAL A 830 -24.37 29.63 -27.67
N TYR A 831 -23.50 30.64 -27.65
CA TYR A 831 -23.56 31.82 -26.79
C TYR A 831 -23.67 33.09 -27.64
N ALA A 832 -24.27 34.15 -27.08
CA ALA A 832 -24.35 35.45 -27.75
C ALA A 832 -23.10 36.29 -27.44
N ALA A 833 -22.41 36.81 -28.46
CA ALA A 833 -21.23 37.64 -28.21
C ALA A 833 -21.58 39.00 -27.60
N ALA A 834 -20.77 39.44 -26.64
CA ALA A 834 -20.79 40.79 -26.11
C ALA A 834 -20.13 41.78 -27.10
N SER A 835 -20.58 43.03 -27.10
CA SER A 835 -20.14 44.06 -28.03
C SER A 835 -18.89 44.80 -27.54
N VAL A 836 -17.76 44.64 -28.24
CA VAL A 836 -16.54 45.43 -28.00
C VAL A 836 -16.62 46.76 -28.76
N VAL A 837 -16.48 47.87 -28.05
CA VAL A 837 -16.40 49.22 -28.63
C VAL A 837 -14.94 49.67 -28.67
N HIS A 838 -14.38 49.85 -29.86
CA HIS A 838 -13.07 50.47 -30.03
C HIS A 838 -13.13 51.97 -29.72
N LYS A 839 -12.21 52.48 -28.89
CA LYS A 839 -11.87 53.90 -28.78
C LYS A 839 -10.45 54.12 -29.32
N PRO A 840 -10.24 54.89 -30.39
CA PRO A 840 -8.89 55.25 -30.84
C PRO A 840 -8.25 56.22 -29.84
N ARG A 841 -6.96 56.04 -29.55
CA ARG A 841 -6.19 56.91 -28.64
C ARG A 841 -5.28 57.81 -29.48
N ALA A 842 -5.49 59.12 -29.42
CA ALA A 842 -4.73 60.08 -30.22
C ALA A 842 -3.31 60.28 -29.65
N GLY A 843 -2.28 60.12 -30.49
CA GLY A 843 -0.89 60.45 -30.17
C GLY A 843 -0.57 61.91 -30.48
N LYS A 844 0.12 62.61 -29.57
CA LYS A 844 0.72 63.93 -29.85
C LYS A 844 2.02 63.77 -30.64
N ARG A 845 2.24 64.69 -31.59
CA ARG A 845 3.44 64.74 -32.45
C ARG A 845 4.66 65.33 -31.73
N VAL A 846 5.85 64.88 -32.14
CA VAL A 846 7.06 65.69 -32.28
C VAL A 846 7.53 65.56 -33.75
N ARG A 847 8.34 66.50 -34.28
CA ARG A 847 8.60 66.69 -35.74
C ARG A 847 10.07 66.49 -36.14
N ALA A 848 10.28 65.75 -37.24
CA ALA A 848 11.14 66.06 -38.41
C ALA A 848 10.87 64.94 -39.46
N ALA A 849 10.40 65.14 -40.70
CA ALA A 849 10.89 65.96 -41.83
C ALA A 849 12.08 65.30 -42.58
N ALA A 850 12.05 65.04 -43.90
CA ALA A 850 10.98 65.17 -44.91
C ALA A 850 11.31 64.37 -46.22
N ALA A 851 10.36 64.31 -47.17
CA ALA A 851 10.47 63.85 -48.57
C ALA A 851 10.74 62.33 -48.82
N ALA A 852 10.30 61.71 -49.93
CA ALA A 852 9.20 62.04 -50.87
C ALA A 852 8.77 60.79 -51.69
N ASP A 853 7.56 60.87 -52.26
CA ASP A 853 7.02 60.12 -53.42
C ASP A 853 6.84 58.59 -53.41
N ALA A 854 5.90 58.18 -54.26
CA ALA A 854 5.46 56.82 -54.60
C ALA A 854 5.42 56.72 -56.16
N PRO A 855 5.22 55.56 -56.84
CA PRO A 855 4.08 54.65 -56.59
C PRO A 855 4.32 53.12 -56.75
N GLU A 856 3.30 52.39 -56.31
CA GLU A 856 2.67 51.17 -56.85
C GLU A 856 2.91 50.74 -58.34
N PRO A 857 2.43 49.56 -58.81
CA PRO A 857 2.14 48.28 -58.11
C PRO A 857 2.48 47.00 -58.95
N LYS A 858 2.37 45.76 -58.38
CA LYS A 858 1.44 44.68 -58.86
C LYS A 858 1.68 43.26 -58.31
N ARG A 859 0.55 42.52 -58.22
CA ARG A 859 0.38 41.08 -57.98
C ARG A 859 0.86 40.18 -59.12
N SER A 860 1.42 39.01 -58.77
CA SER A 860 0.97 37.64 -59.18
C SER A 860 1.82 36.62 -58.38
N LYS A 861 1.32 35.67 -57.57
CA LYS A 861 0.23 34.67 -57.64
C LYS A 861 0.57 33.45 -58.52
N THR A 862 0.42 32.24 -57.94
CA THR A 862 0.50 30.87 -58.53
C THR A 862 1.84 30.44 -59.17
N GLY A 863 2.30 29.19 -59.03
CA GLY A 863 1.79 28.07 -58.24
C GLY A 863 2.41 26.71 -58.62
N ASP A 864 2.45 25.79 -57.66
CA ASP A 864 2.52 24.33 -57.74
C ASP A 864 3.72 23.58 -58.38
N GLN A 865 4.11 22.51 -57.64
CA GLN A 865 4.74 21.24 -58.06
C GLN A 865 6.15 21.22 -58.69
N ALA A 866 6.98 20.18 -58.52
CA ALA A 866 7.10 19.10 -57.52
C ALA A 866 8.35 18.25 -57.84
N THR A 867 8.74 17.31 -56.95
CA THR A 867 9.70 16.20 -57.18
C THR A 867 11.17 16.57 -57.36
N GLY A 868 12.07 15.57 -57.24
CA GLY A 868 13.52 15.75 -57.48
C GLY A 868 14.44 15.39 -56.31
N ALA A 869 14.36 14.16 -55.77
CA ALA A 869 15.36 13.63 -54.85
C ALA A 869 16.45 12.84 -55.60
N SER A 870 17.68 12.75 -55.06
CA SER A 870 18.46 11.49 -55.01
C SER A 870 19.89 11.61 -54.43
N SER A 871 20.36 10.47 -53.93
CA SER A 871 21.76 9.99 -53.83
C SER A 871 22.87 10.90 -53.28
N ALA A 872 23.23 10.60 -52.04
CA ALA A 872 24.58 10.74 -51.49
C ALA A 872 25.67 9.96 -52.25
N ALA A 873 26.93 10.27 -51.99
CA ALA A 873 28.08 9.38 -52.16
C ALA A 873 29.12 9.58 -51.04
N THR A 874 29.61 8.47 -50.49
CA THR A 874 30.76 8.31 -49.57
C THR A 874 32.06 8.03 -50.37
N PRO A 875 33.22 7.65 -49.78
CA PRO A 875 33.71 7.64 -48.39
C PRO A 875 35.10 8.34 -48.23
N SER A 876 35.71 8.32 -47.02
CA SER A 876 37.00 7.61 -46.76
C SER A 876 37.50 7.84 -45.33
N ALA A 877 38.40 6.97 -44.87
CA ALA A 877 38.89 6.86 -43.48
C ALA A 877 40.17 7.66 -43.19
N ALA A 878 40.41 7.96 -41.90
CA ALA A 878 41.66 7.58 -41.20
C ALA A 878 41.56 7.83 -39.68
N ALA A 879 42.33 7.06 -38.91
CA ALA A 879 42.61 7.20 -37.47
C ALA A 879 44.16 7.38 -37.30
N PRO A 880 44.80 7.35 -36.10
CA PRO A 880 44.29 7.06 -34.75
C PRO A 880 44.92 7.84 -33.55
N ALA A 881 44.49 7.46 -32.34
CA ALA A 881 45.30 7.25 -31.11
C ALA A 881 45.92 8.42 -30.29
N ALA A 882 45.33 8.61 -29.09
CA ALA A 882 45.89 8.24 -27.77
C ALA A 882 46.55 9.26 -26.79
N ALA A 883 46.37 8.91 -25.50
CA ALA A 883 47.27 9.09 -24.34
C ALA A 883 47.22 10.37 -23.43
N SER A 884 46.36 10.28 -22.40
CA SER A 884 46.78 10.18 -20.97
C SER A 884 47.19 11.41 -20.11
N ALA A 885 46.39 11.64 -19.05
CA ALA A 885 46.77 11.79 -17.63
C ALA A 885 47.24 13.13 -16.98
N LYS A 886 46.56 13.42 -15.84
CA LYS A 886 47.05 13.91 -14.52
C LYS A 886 47.14 15.44 -14.17
N THR A 887 46.19 15.82 -13.30
CA THR A 887 46.33 16.52 -11.98
C THR A 887 46.61 18.03 -11.83
N THR A 888 45.61 18.70 -11.23
CA THR A 888 45.65 19.68 -10.09
C THR A 888 46.02 21.17 -10.27
N ALA A 889 45.30 21.98 -9.46
CA ALA A 889 45.52 23.38 -9.04
C ALA A 889 44.75 24.52 -9.78
N VAL A 890 44.59 25.63 -9.04
CA VAL A 890 43.62 26.75 -9.12
C VAL A 890 44.41 28.04 -8.76
N PRO A 891 44.10 29.31 -9.19
CA PRO A 891 42.80 29.90 -9.61
C PRO A 891 42.78 30.89 -10.82
N SER A 892 41.56 31.37 -11.14
CA SER A 892 41.18 32.80 -11.35
C SER A 892 40.67 33.31 -12.73
N LYS A 893 39.47 33.91 -12.65
CA LYS A 893 38.85 35.02 -13.44
C LYS A 893 38.65 34.95 -14.97
N LEU A 894 37.49 35.52 -15.35
CA LEU A 894 37.04 36.07 -16.65
C LEU A 894 36.54 35.09 -17.73
N SER A 895 35.31 35.36 -18.19
CA SER A 895 34.62 34.72 -19.32
C SER A 895 35.02 35.35 -20.67
N PRO A 896 34.71 34.71 -21.82
CA PRO A 896 33.52 35.19 -22.54
C PRO A 896 32.68 34.15 -23.33
N ALA A 897 31.38 34.43 -23.39
CA ALA A 897 30.41 34.14 -24.47
C ALA A 897 30.57 32.90 -25.39
N ALA A 898 29.70 31.91 -25.18
CA ALA A 898 29.19 31.05 -26.27
C ALA A 898 27.99 31.73 -26.96
N LYS A 899 27.80 31.51 -28.28
CA LYS A 899 26.65 32.02 -29.06
C LYS A 899 25.56 30.95 -29.20
N ALA A 900 24.30 31.38 -29.13
CA ALA A 900 23.13 30.52 -29.28
C ALA A 900 22.52 30.55 -30.69
N ALA A 901 21.66 29.57 -30.98
CA ALA A 901 20.74 29.52 -32.12
C ALA A 901 19.43 28.84 -31.66
N PRO A 902 18.32 28.98 -32.40
CA PRO A 902 17.56 30.23 -32.50
C PRO A 902 16.17 30.13 -31.83
N VAL A 903 15.60 31.27 -31.43
CA VAL A 903 14.35 31.34 -30.63
C VAL A 903 13.17 31.85 -31.47
N ALA A 904 12.00 31.24 -31.29
CA ALA A 904 10.73 31.65 -31.92
C ALA A 904 10.09 32.87 -31.19
N PRO A 905 9.30 33.72 -31.88
CA PRO A 905 8.94 35.04 -31.36
C PRO A 905 7.94 35.01 -30.19
N VAL A 906 8.28 35.72 -29.12
CA VAL A 906 7.44 35.94 -27.93
C VAL A 906 6.49 37.14 -28.17
N VAL A 907 5.21 36.96 -27.83
CA VAL A 907 4.21 38.06 -27.77
C VAL A 907 4.17 38.61 -26.34
N GLN A 908 4.34 39.93 -26.19
CA GLN A 908 4.37 40.57 -24.87
C GLN A 908 2.98 40.64 -24.21
N SER A 909 2.94 40.35 -22.91
CA SER A 909 1.76 40.56 -22.07
C SER A 909 1.49 42.05 -21.84
N MET A 910 0.23 42.46 -22.00
CA MET A 910 -0.28 43.70 -21.43
C MET A 910 -1.03 43.36 -20.15
N PHE A 911 -0.58 43.83 -18.98
CA PHE A 911 -1.39 44.42 -17.89
C PHE A 911 -0.46 44.80 -16.73
N ALA A 912 -0.63 46.02 -16.18
CA ALA A 912 0.11 46.52 -15.03
C ALA A 912 -0.86 46.75 -13.84
N PRO A 913 -0.41 46.59 -12.57
CA PRO A 913 -1.28 46.62 -11.41
C PRO A 913 -1.75 48.05 -11.03
N PRO A 914 -2.97 48.20 -10.48
CA PRO A 914 -3.46 49.47 -9.93
C PRO A 914 -2.98 49.72 -8.48
N PRO A 915 -2.91 50.99 -8.02
CA PRO A 915 -2.38 51.36 -6.70
C PRO A 915 -3.42 51.34 -5.55
N SER A 916 -2.92 51.28 -4.31
CA SER A 916 -3.70 51.27 -3.07
C SER A 916 -4.20 52.66 -2.61
N PRO A 917 -5.40 52.77 -1.98
CA PRO A 917 -5.89 54.01 -1.35
C PRO A 917 -5.58 54.12 0.17
N PRO A 918 -5.62 55.34 0.77
CA PRO A 918 -5.15 55.60 2.15
C PRO A 918 -6.23 55.56 3.26
N ARG A 919 -5.78 55.49 4.53
CA ARG A 919 -6.59 55.66 5.76
C ARG A 919 -6.80 57.14 6.14
N LYS A 920 -8.02 57.53 6.57
CA LYS A 920 -8.29 58.03 7.95
C LYS A 920 -9.75 58.48 8.24
N LEU A 921 -10.10 58.34 9.53
CA LEU A 921 -11.13 59.02 10.36
C LEU A 921 -12.65 58.88 10.09
N LEU A 922 -13.31 58.26 11.10
CA LEU A 922 -14.41 58.79 11.93
C LEU A 922 -15.47 59.70 11.28
N ASP A 923 -16.73 59.23 11.27
CA ASP A 923 -17.68 59.64 12.33
C ASP A 923 -18.92 58.71 12.40
N GLY A 924 -19.70 58.83 13.48
CA GLY A 924 -21.04 58.24 13.62
C GLY A 924 -22.02 59.25 14.26
N PRO A 925 -23.16 58.85 14.86
CA PRO A 925 -23.86 57.56 14.83
C PRO A 925 -25.37 57.74 14.48
N LYS A 926 -26.18 56.65 14.50
CA LYS A 926 -27.47 56.59 15.26
C LYS A 926 -28.20 55.24 15.18
N ARG A 927 -28.84 54.86 16.29
CA ARG A 927 -29.72 53.67 16.47
C ARG A 927 -31.14 53.94 15.94
N LYS A 928 -31.88 52.91 15.52
CA LYS A 928 -33.36 52.87 15.71
C LYS A 928 -33.95 51.45 15.91
N LYS A 929 -34.65 51.33 17.04
CA LYS A 929 -35.43 50.27 17.70
C LYS A 929 -35.96 49.02 16.94
N LYS A 930 -35.99 47.92 17.72
CA LYS A 930 -36.79 46.67 17.63
C LYS A 930 -38.22 46.81 17.06
N LYS A 931 -38.71 45.72 16.45
CA LYS A 931 -40.07 45.17 16.69
C LYS A 931 -40.06 43.63 16.66
N LYS A 932 -41.01 43.02 17.39
CA LYS A 932 -41.31 41.59 17.58
C LYS A 932 -42.70 41.54 18.27
N PRO A 933 -43.43 40.41 18.31
CA PRO A 933 -43.51 39.27 17.39
C PRO A 933 -44.86 39.30 16.63
N ASP A 934 -45.26 38.21 15.98
CA ASP A 934 -46.51 37.51 16.35
C ASP A 934 -46.53 36.07 15.84
N ALA A 935 -47.50 35.26 16.28
CA ALA A 935 -47.55 33.82 16.01
C ALA A 935 -48.88 33.34 15.43
N ALA A 936 -48.81 32.33 14.56
CA ALA A 936 -49.94 31.48 14.18
C ALA A 936 -49.44 30.04 13.99
N GLN A 937 -49.89 29.12 14.84
CA GLN A 937 -49.56 27.69 14.74
C GLN A 937 -50.59 26.93 13.90
N ALA A 938 -50.11 25.86 13.26
CA ALA A 938 -50.81 24.61 12.94
C ALA A 938 -52.20 24.65 12.27
N ALA A 939 -52.25 24.19 11.00
CA ALA A 939 -53.19 23.17 10.55
C ALA A 939 -52.68 22.46 9.26
N VAL A 940 -53.25 21.30 8.91
CA VAL A 940 -53.16 20.62 7.58
C VAL A 940 -51.72 20.36 7.09
N LYS A 941 -51.03 19.25 7.43
CA LYS A 941 -51.35 17.80 7.25
C LYS A 941 -51.73 17.41 5.81
N SER A 942 -51.21 16.25 5.37
CA SER A 942 -51.45 15.54 4.08
C SER A 942 -50.99 16.19 2.76
N SER A 943 -49.71 15.98 2.42
CA SER A 943 -49.26 15.79 1.02
C SER A 943 -48.88 14.33 0.71
N LEU A 944 -48.54 13.53 1.73
CA LEU A 944 -48.09 12.13 1.62
C LEU A 944 -49.16 11.18 1.01
N ASN A 945 -50.44 11.45 1.25
CA ASN A 945 -51.55 10.65 0.74
C ASN A 945 -51.76 10.79 -0.79
N SER A 946 -51.18 11.81 -1.44
CA SER A 946 -51.23 11.97 -2.90
C SER A 946 -50.11 11.22 -3.63
N PHE A 947 -49.16 10.62 -2.90
CA PHE A 947 -48.04 9.86 -3.44
C PHE A 947 -48.28 8.35 -3.32
N LEU A 948 -48.75 7.90 -2.15
CA LEU A 948 -49.00 6.49 -1.85
C LEU A 948 -50.14 5.84 -2.66
N SER A 949 -50.96 6.65 -3.36
CA SER A 949 -51.99 6.19 -4.30
C SER A 949 -51.45 5.79 -5.69
N SER A 950 -50.17 6.04 -5.98
CA SER A 950 -49.57 5.83 -7.32
C SER A 950 -48.74 4.54 -7.47
N LEU A 951 -48.59 3.75 -6.40
CA LEU A 951 -47.60 2.65 -6.33
C LEU A 951 -48.17 1.32 -5.78
N ARG A 952 -49.15 0.74 -6.47
CA ARG A 952 -49.38 -0.73 -6.47
C ARG A 952 -49.78 -1.24 -7.87
N PRO A 953 -49.46 -2.49 -8.24
CA PRO A 953 -49.54 -2.95 -9.63
C PRO A 953 -50.91 -3.51 -10.02
N GLY A 954 -51.27 -3.38 -11.29
CA GLY A 954 -52.39 -4.10 -11.92
C GLY A 954 -51.85 -5.14 -12.92
N ASN A 955 -52.27 -6.40 -12.77
CA ASN A 955 -51.72 -7.54 -13.51
C ASN A 955 -51.91 -7.46 -15.04
N LYS A 956 -50.86 -7.77 -15.78
CA LYS A 956 -50.88 -8.76 -16.88
C LYS A 956 -49.47 -9.27 -17.20
#